data_AF-A0A5C9F2I2-F1
#
_entry.id   AF-A0A5C9F2I2-F1
#
_cell.length_a   1.000
_cell.length_b   1.000
_cell.length_c   1.000
_cell.angle_alpha   90.00
_cell.angle_beta   90.00
_cell.angle_gamma   90.00
#
_symmetry.space_group_name_H-M   'P 1'
#
loop_
_entity.id
_entity.type
_entity.pdbx_description
1 polymer ?
#
loop_
_entity_poly.entity_id
_entity_poly.type
_entity_poly.pdbx_seq_one_letter_code
_entity_poly.pdbx_strand_id
1 'polypeptide(L)'
;MGFKKISKDELVSSQAPAFLGAPLEHVEEIDLLKERRSDVEKQFGFAKSEVFVSNSENLKYEYSKNGTLINFIGTGSINVLNNSKKDRIWDVKLDYSSDDNLSLEKDKIINLGNFEPETNKKVNYQIKDSEDLVNPIKVFEKIKVMNIQTDDLGAKLKQKKLKKIEQEIQEKRETTKKKIKMSYGHKISSVEDKIHLKNNELDEALDKISKLSQKNKKLLNQAGLLKKEIDSLIEDKEKYKEKNISKYLNKNQFKEETETQLKNAKEKLEQITERIPEVKTEYSEKKAVNIENILNHYDPKIKKLRKEMENCIENNKKAKKKEEEWEEKQDKLKTELKEKKKEIKNLEKEKKKATKDIEDEAKINIVEKEFDVQINDKRTQFEEIEKKLDEAEKKADEESERQKDLEDKIDDLEDNIEDLEDKKKNELESQNNKIDNSKKDTIETLEEKLQNTKNLISHLEKIKDTYDARIKELKAQLKENQENLKNINTKSDEWQEKKENVESEINSLRAKIVELNEQKENKLNKKLEEISQKEKERKEKILEGYHEITGEFVRDNYFLLFNQENRLKYSIFIENTSEDLVEDLRIAKQFSEEFRDFKYDSSSVSDVEIQKGSLIFSINSLEPGKKAEIIVYTSISPKNRQMIGTGNIQLSYIYKNQIMSNLEIDHLRGYSHAMHAMQIKEKETEPNKWRCSLIFKNNSEIDMELKSILVLDKDKETKYLDIDFNSNGGKLLAPQEKFISEEWEVADENEPKFFRKLEYSITHSVKKNAVIDLRLQESVFEIIDIHLDKKLSESEIKSFEEAEIQSKITVKNIGTTPMKGIMVKDIIPADFAPPEDLTQFQISTSSGRDISDHVSIEVVPDNLDHSIPHDVKISLNLDNIKSKVLIDVDEFLKISYPFKAIKPNHKKTYQFPLEVTHYYPQEKRSPENFYYLNESLETEKLPKLDIAHKRRDLLIGKEIFPGRDVDEFAISIIINNNSNIEVNDIDINDTISKSFEIVSANTKYEIMESEIEGTDMISFTVESILPYQEREIRYYVKSKDGEIMDQEKLESYLLS
;
A
#
# COMPACT_ATOMS: atom_id res chain seq x y z
N MET A 1 -24.43 55.32 -1.94
CA MET A 1 -23.80 55.93 -0.75
C MET A 1 -22.35 55.51 -0.72
N GLY A 2 -21.41 56.39 -0.37
CA GLY A 2 -19.98 56.11 -0.47
C GLY A 2 -19.43 55.38 0.76
N PHE A 3 -18.60 54.35 0.55
CA PHE A 3 -17.88 53.67 1.63
C PHE A 3 -16.60 54.45 1.98
N LYS A 4 -16.54 55.01 3.19
CA LYS A 4 -15.33 55.64 3.74
C LYS A 4 -14.38 54.54 4.23
N LYS A 5 -13.11 54.59 3.83
CA LYS A 5 -12.06 53.69 4.34
C LYS A 5 -11.59 54.22 5.70
N ILE A 6 -11.87 53.46 6.77
CA ILE A 6 -11.52 53.79 8.17
C ILE A 6 -10.08 53.33 8.43
N SER A 7 -9.31 54.13 9.19
CA SER A 7 -7.91 53.79 9.52
C SER A 7 -7.82 52.80 10.69
N LYS A 8 -6.64 52.19 10.87
CA LYS A 8 -6.40 51.24 11.97
C LYS A 8 -6.45 51.93 13.36
N ASP A 9 -6.25 53.24 13.41
CA ASP A 9 -6.26 54.04 14.64
C ASP A 9 -7.68 54.55 15.00
N GLU A 10 -8.54 54.81 14.00
CA GLU A 10 -9.97 55.08 14.23
C GLU A 10 -10.68 53.86 14.88
N LEU A 11 -10.19 52.64 14.63
CA LEU A 11 -10.67 51.39 15.24
C LEU A 11 -10.33 51.22 16.73
N VAL A 12 -9.34 51.95 17.26
CA VAL A 12 -8.86 51.81 18.66
C VAL A 12 -9.59 52.76 19.61
N SER A 13 -10.31 53.76 19.09
CA SER A 13 -10.95 54.82 19.89
C SER A 13 -12.49 54.86 19.84
N SER A 14 -13.14 54.01 19.04
CA SER A 14 -14.60 53.95 19.00
C SER A 14 -15.17 53.12 20.17
N GLN A 15 -15.70 53.79 21.20
CA GLN A 15 -16.59 53.16 22.19
C GLN A 15 -17.96 52.85 21.57
N ALA A 16 -18.01 51.83 20.71
CA ALA A 16 -19.26 51.17 20.32
C ALA A 16 -19.56 50.03 21.31
N PRO A 17 -20.82 49.85 21.75
CA PRO A 17 -21.17 48.71 22.60
C PRO A 17 -20.97 47.40 21.81
N ALA A 18 -20.44 46.37 22.48
CA ALA A 18 -20.22 45.09 21.86
C ALA A 18 -21.55 44.45 21.44
N PHE A 19 -21.70 44.17 20.14
CA PHE A 19 -22.76 43.33 19.59
C PHE A 19 -22.41 41.83 19.61
N LEU A 20 -21.33 41.47 20.31
CA LEU A 20 -21.16 40.13 20.85
C LEU A 20 -21.89 40.11 22.19
N GLY A 21 -22.75 39.10 22.40
CA GLY A 21 -23.46 38.91 23.66
C GLY A 21 -22.49 38.92 24.84
N ALA A 22 -22.97 39.37 26.00
CA ALA A 22 -22.16 39.50 27.20
C ALA A 22 -21.31 38.23 27.42
N PRO A 23 -20.01 38.36 27.75
CA PRO A 23 -19.29 37.25 28.33
C PRO A 23 -20.11 36.75 29.52
N LEU A 24 -20.25 35.42 29.66
CA LEU A 24 -20.82 34.82 30.85
C LEU A 24 -20.22 35.51 32.07
N GLU A 25 -21.06 35.92 33.02
CA GLU A 25 -20.57 36.48 34.28
C GLU A 25 -19.56 35.49 34.84
N HIS A 26 -18.33 35.96 35.00
CA HIS A 26 -17.24 35.15 35.51
C HIS A 26 -17.54 34.93 37.00
N VAL A 27 -18.32 33.89 37.29
CA VAL A 27 -18.50 33.39 38.66
C VAL A 27 -17.10 33.23 39.22
N GLU A 28 -16.81 33.89 40.33
CA GLU A 28 -15.49 33.84 40.97
C GLU A 28 -15.12 32.37 41.17
N GLU A 29 -13.99 31.92 40.59
CA GLU A 29 -13.60 30.52 40.66
C GLU A 29 -13.31 30.11 42.10
N ILE A 30 -14.30 29.50 42.75
CA ILE A 30 -14.14 28.94 44.08
C ILE A 30 -13.16 27.76 43.97
N ASP A 31 -12.01 27.91 44.63
CA ASP A 31 -11.01 26.85 44.79
C ASP A 31 -11.48 25.94 45.94
N LEU A 32 -12.31 24.96 45.59
CA LEU A 32 -13.08 24.12 46.51
C LEU A 32 -12.20 23.23 47.41
N LEU A 33 -10.92 23.08 47.06
CA LEU A 33 -9.95 22.24 47.78
C LEU A 33 -9.03 23.05 48.72
N LYS A 34 -9.31 24.35 48.95
CA LYS A 34 -8.51 25.21 49.84
C LYS A 34 -8.54 24.83 51.33
N GLU A 35 -9.68 24.41 51.87
CA GLU A 35 -9.94 24.52 53.32
C GLU A 35 -9.14 23.56 54.23
N ARG A 36 -8.48 22.53 53.69
CA ARG A 36 -7.54 21.67 54.46
C ARG A 36 -6.05 21.99 54.26
N ARG A 37 -5.71 22.99 53.43
CA ARG A 37 -4.29 23.29 53.09
C ARG A 37 -3.46 23.86 54.26
N SER A 38 -4.10 24.28 55.37
CA SER A 38 -3.43 24.94 56.50
C SER A 38 -2.72 24.01 57.50
N ASP A 39 -3.09 22.73 57.55
CA ASP A 39 -2.81 21.91 58.73
C ASP A 39 -1.46 21.18 58.68
N VAL A 40 -0.74 21.27 57.56
CA VAL A 40 0.58 20.65 57.35
C VAL A 40 1.72 21.48 57.98
N GLU A 41 1.54 22.79 58.20
CA GLU A 41 2.63 23.68 58.65
C GLU A 41 2.95 23.66 60.17
N LYS A 42 2.32 22.78 60.97
CA LYS A 42 2.52 22.77 62.44
C LYS A 42 2.74 21.39 63.05
N GLN A 43 3.93 20.82 62.84
CA GLN A 43 4.48 19.76 63.70
C GLN A 43 5.97 19.99 64.03
N PHE A 44 6.24 20.79 65.07
CA PHE A 44 7.52 20.78 65.77
C PHE A 44 7.44 19.75 66.91
N GLY A 45 7.95 18.55 66.66
CA GLY A 45 7.76 17.40 67.56
C GLY A 45 8.66 16.21 67.28
N PHE A 46 9.89 16.42 66.82
CA PHE A 46 10.84 15.32 66.62
C PHE A 46 11.56 14.97 67.92
N ALA A 47 11.59 13.67 68.26
CA ALA A 47 12.08 13.16 69.54
C ALA A 47 13.61 13.13 69.68
N LYS A 48 14.37 13.46 68.62
CA LYS A 48 15.83 13.41 68.55
C LYS A 48 16.41 14.77 68.15
N SER A 49 17.54 15.15 68.75
CA SER A 49 18.34 16.31 68.33
C SER A 49 19.00 15.99 66.98
N GLU A 50 18.47 16.53 65.90
CA GLU A 50 18.84 16.19 64.52
C GLU A 50 18.67 17.43 63.62
N VAL A 51 19.35 17.46 62.47
CA VAL A 51 19.16 18.52 61.46
C VAL A 51 18.33 17.98 60.31
N PHE A 52 17.19 18.63 60.05
CA PHE A 52 16.26 18.24 58.99
C PHE A 52 16.36 19.18 57.81
N VAL A 53 16.34 18.62 56.60
CA VAL A 53 16.18 19.36 55.36
C VAL A 53 14.85 18.96 54.74
N SER A 54 13.86 19.84 54.78
CA SER A 54 12.53 19.60 54.21
C SER A 54 12.43 20.33 52.87
N ASN A 55 12.41 19.61 51.75
CA ASN A 55 12.08 20.18 50.46
C ASN A 55 10.59 19.98 50.15
N SER A 56 9.88 21.07 49.88
CA SER A 56 8.44 21.07 49.65
C SER A 56 8.07 21.84 48.39
N GLU A 57 7.23 21.24 47.54
CA GLU A 57 6.77 21.82 46.28
C GLU A 57 5.25 21.99 46.25
N ASN A 58 4.81 23.03 45.56
CA ASN A 58 3.41 23.30 45.25
C ASN A 58 3.30 23.58 43.75
N LEU A 59 2.59 22.71 43.04
CA LEU A 59 2.47 22.71 41.58
C LEU A 59 1.01 22.88 41.19
N LYS A 60 0.75 23.69 40.17
CA LYS A 60 -0.58 23.92 39.63
C LYS A 60 -0.58 23.69 38.13
N TYR A 61 -1.35 22.71 37.69
CA TYR A 61 -1.53 22.38 36.28
C TYR A 61 -2.95 22.78 35.84
N GLU A 62 -3.08 23.57 34.78
CA GLU A 62 -4.37 23.90 34.19
C GLU A 62 -4.46 23.29 32.79
N TYR A 63 -5.30 22.27 32.65
CA TYR A 63 -5.54 21.55 31.42
C TYR A 63 -6.80 22.07 30.71
N SER A 64 -6.70 22.21 29.40
CA SER A 64 -7.84 22.35 28.51
C SER A 64 -8.78 21.15 28.63
N LYS A 65 -10.02 21.31 28.17
CA LYS A 65 -10.98 20.19 28.06
C LYS A 65 -10.45 18.99 27.26
N ASN A 66 -9.51 19.18 26.34
CA ASN A 66 -8.89 18.10 25.57
C ASN A 66 -7.70 17.42 26.28
N GLY A 67 -7.36 17.83 27.50
CA GLY A 67 -6.20 17.29 28.25
C GLY A 67 -4.85 17.91 27.88
N THR A 68 -4.80 18.87 26.96
CA THR A 68 -3.60 19.68 26.66
C THR A 68 -3.35 20.67 27.80
N LEU A 69 -2.11 20.77 28.30
CA LEU A 69 -1.71 21.76 29.30
C LEU A 69 -1.82 23.17 28.69
N ILE A 70 -2.50 24.09 29.39
CA ILE A 70 -2.62 25.51 29.00
C ILE A 70 -1.64 26.36 29.80
N ASN A 71 -1.54 26.09 31.09
CA ASN A 71 -0.81 26.92 32.05
C ASN A 71 -0.26 26.04 33.18
N PHE A 72 0.93 26.40 33.65
CA PHE A 72 1.63 25.73 34.74
C PHE A 72 2.26 26.77 35.68
N ILE A 73 2.08 26.58 36.98
CA ILE A 73 2.70 27.39 38.02
C ILE A 73 3.33 26.45 39.05
N GLY A 74 4.66 26.39 39.09
CA GLY A 74 5.40 25.59 40.05
C GLY A 74 6.23 26.45 41.00
N THR A 75 6.11 26.18 42.29
CA THR A 75 6.88 26.85 43.35
C THR A 75 7.42 25.82 44.32
N GLY A 76 8.66 25.98 44.78
CA GLY A 76 9.27 25.07 45.73
C GLY A 76 10.04 25.80 46.82
N SER A 77 10.33 25.08 47.91
CA SER A 77 11.12 25.61 49.00
C SER A 77 11.83 24.55 49.82
N ILE A 78 13.12 24.78 50.04
CA ILE A 78 13.98 24.01 50.93
C ILE A 78 14.03 24.72 52.29
N ASN A 79 13.61 24.03 53.35
CA ASN A 79 13.67 24.51 54.72
C ASN A 79 14.68 23.67 55.51
N VAL A 80 15.78 24.29 55.96
CA VAL A 80 16.78 23.65 56.82
C VAL A 80 16.46 24.00 58.27
N LEU A 81 16.33 23.00 59.13
CA LEU A 81 15.92 23.11 60.54
C LEU A 81 16.98 22.49 61.45
N ASN A 82 17.46 23.25 62.44
CA ASN A 82 18.22 22.71 63.56
C ASN A 82 17.25 22.30 64.69
N ASN A 83 17.00 20.99 64.87
CA ASN A 83 16.16 20.47 65.96
C ASN A 83 16.98 20.11 67.23
N SER A 84 18.25 20.54 67.34
CA SER A 84 18.95 20.48 68.63
C SER A 84 18.35 21.49 69.61
N LYS A 85 18.27 21.08 70.89
CA LYS A 85 17.77 21.91 72.00
C LYS A 85 18.85 22.80 72.62
N LYS A 86 20.12 22.58 72.26
CA LYS A 86 21.26 23.14 72.98
C LYS A 86 22.38 23.61 72.05
N ASP A 87 22.71 22.83 71.02
CA ASP A 87 23.86 23.09 70.18
C ASP A 87 23.46 23.84 68.91
N ARG A 88 24.07 25.01 68.71
CA ARG A 88 24.03 25.74 67.45
C ARG A 88 24.82 25.00 66.37
N ILE A 89 24.44 25.19 65.11
CA ILE A 89 25.22 24.77 63.94
C ILE A 89 25.72 26.00 63.17
N TRP A 90 26.93 25.93 62.62
CA TRP A 90 27.58 27.08 61.96
C TRP A 90 28.30 26.74 60.66
N ASP A 91 28.54 27.77 59.85
CA ASP A 91 29.06 27.69 58.48
C ASP A 91 28.31 26.65 57.62
N VAL A 92 26.99 26.60 57.80
CA VAL A 92 26.11 25.65 57.12
C VAL A 92 26.01 26.02 55.65
N LYS A 93 26.31 25.04 54.80
CA LYS A 93 26.32 25.14 53.34
C LYS A 93 25.47 24.02 52.76
N LEU A 94 24.58 24.39 51.85
CA LEU A 94 23.72 23.48 51.12
C LEU A 94 24.29 23.30 49.71
N ASP A 95 24.78 22.10 49.43
CA ASP A 95 25.14 21.60 48.10
C ASP A 95 23.88 21.01 47.46
N TYR A 96 23.57 21.38 46.22
CA TYR A 96 22.44 20.83 45.46
C TYR A 96 22.73 20.79 43.96
N SER A 97 22.11 19.83 43.30
CA SER A 97 22.08 19.64 41.85
C SER A 97 20.67 19.96 41.34
N SER A 98 20.58 20.71 40.24
CA SER A 98 19.31 21.27 39.76
C SER A 98 19.24 21.39 38.24
N ASP A 99 18.08 21.10 37.67
CA ASP A 99 17.83 21.29 36.23
C ASP A 99 17.60 22.76 35.84
N ASP A 100 17.77 23.06 34.55
CA ASP A 100 17.71 24.41 33.96
C ASP A 100 16.29 25.03 34.03
N ASN A 101 15.27 24.22 34.36
CA ASN A 101 13.89 24.64 34.58
C ASN A 101 13.70 25.38 35.92
N LEU A 102 14.67 25.34 36.84
CA LEU A 102 14.60 26.01 38.13
C LEU A 102 15.05 27.49 38.07
N SER A 103 14.65 28.27 39.08
CA SER A 103 15.17 29.63 39.31
C SER A 103 16.44 29.67 40.16
N LEU A 104 16.94 28.50 40.54
CA LEU A 104 18.23 28.33 41.20
C LEU A 104 19.34 28.26 40.15
N GLU A 105 20.58 28.56 40.55
CA GLU A 105 21.73 28.38 39.67
C GLU A 105 22.22 26.93 39.77
N LYS A 106 22.51 26.33 38.62
CA LYS A 106 22.96 24.94 38.51
C LYS A 106 24.24 24.66 39.30
N ASP A 107 24.27 23.50 39.97
CA ASP A 107 25.41 22.91 40.68
C ASP A 107 26.15 23.90 41.61
N LYS A 108 25.39 24.56 42.50
CA LYS A 108 25.87 25.70 43.29
C LYS A 108 25.69 25.51 44.80
N ILE A 109 26.74 25.84 45.56
CA ILE A 109 26.68 25.86 47.03
C ILE A 109 25.99 27.14 47.53
N ILE A 110 24.87 27.01 48.25
CA ILE A 110 24.26 28.11 49.01
C ILE A 110 24.84 28.15 50.42
N ASN A 111 25.38 29.30 50.83
CA ASN A 111 25.79 29.52 52.21
C ASN A 111 24.61 29.99 53.06
N LEU A 112 24.16 29.15 53.99
CA LEU A 112 23.07 29.42 54.92
C LEU A 112 23.57 30.01 56.26
N GLY A 113 24.89 29.97 56.51
CA GLY A 113 25.51 30.56 57.70
C GLY A 113 25.19 29.81 58.99
N ASN A 114 24.80 30.53 60.04
CA ASN A 114 24.62 29.96 61.38
C ASN A 114 23.15 29.79 61.75
N PHE A 115 22.83 28.74 62.51
CA PHE A 115 21.50 28.46 63.06
C PHE A 115 21.65 28.21 64.56
N GLU A 116 20.88 28.94 65.36
CA GLU A 116 20.75 28.68 66.79
C GLU A 116 19.88 27.42 67.02
N PRO A 117 19.87 26.85 68.25
CA PRO A 117 18.95 25.79 68.62
C PRO A 117 17.49 26.12 68.26
N GLU A 118 16.74 25.12 67.79
CA GLU A 118 15.33 25.22 67.40
C GLU A 118 15.00 26.29 66.32
N THR A 119 15.98 26.70 65.50
CA THR A 119 15.78 27.67 64.40
C THR A 119 15.84 27.04 62.99
N ASN A 120 15.23 27.72 62.02
CA ASN A 120 15.22 27.31 60.61
C ASN A 120 15.57 28.46 59.65
N LYS A 121 15.83 28.10 58.38
CA LYS A 121 15.96 29.02 57.24
C LYS A 121 15.38 28.39 55.99
N LYS A 122 14.62 29.19 55.25
CA LYS A 122 13.90 28.79 54.04
C LYS A 122 14.53 29.41 52.79
N VAL A 123 14.84 28.59 51.81
CA VAL A 123 15.23 28.99 50.44
C VAL A 123 14.04 28.70 49.54
N ASN A 124 13.53 29.71 48.83
CA ASN A 124 12.42 29.54 47.88
C ASN A 124 12.95 29.52 46.45
N TYR A 125 12.28 28.76 45.58
CA TYR A 125 12.59 28.68 44.16
C TYR A 125 11.30 28.62 43.32
N GLN A 126 11.40 28.99 42.05
CA GLN A 126 10.35 28.83 41.04
C GLN A 126 10.73 27.66 40.12
N ILE A 127 9.71 26.93 39.68
CA ILE A 127 9.82 25.81 38.74
C ILE A 127 9.13 26.27 37.46
N LYS A 128 9.84 26.23 36.33
CA LYS A 128 9.29 26.52 35.00
C LYS A 128 8.73 25.26 34.38
N ASP A 129 7.84 25.44 33.41
CA ASP A 129 7.36 24.36 32.56
C ASP A 129 8.52 23.78 31.71
N SER A 130 8.55 22.46 31.55
CA SER A 130 9.57 21.71 30.82
C SER A 130 9.04 20.34 30.43
N GLU A 131 9.47 19.78 29.30
CA GLU A 131 8.98 18.48 28.78
C GLU A 131 9.13 17.32 29.79
N ASP A 132 10.17 17.36 30.63
CA ASP A 132 10.43 16.36 31.68
C ASP A 132 9.46 16.45 32.88
N LEU A 133 8.74 17.56 33.06
CA LEU A 133 7.91 17.82 34.25
C LEU A 133 6.48 17.24 34.11
N VAL A 134 6.40 15.95 33.83
CA VAL A 134 5.13 15.24 33.59
C VAL A 134 4.37 15.02 34.89
N ASN A 135 3.15 15.55 34.98
CA ASN A 135 2.20 15.31 36.07
C ASN A 135 1.91 13.80 36.28
N PRO A 136 2.18 13.23 37.48
CA PRO A 136 1.91 11.84 37.83
C PRO A 136 0.48 11.34 37.57
N ILE A 137 -0.53 12.19 37.77
CA ILE A 137 -1.95 11.83 37.70
C ILE A 137 -2.59 12.29 36.40
N LYS A 138 -3.11 11.35 35.61
CA LYS A 138 -3.96 11.65 34.44
C LYS A 138 -5.44 11.58 34.83
N VAL A 139 -6.19 12.59 34.43
CA VAL A 139 -7.66 12.67 34.63
C VAL A 139 -8.34 12.74 33.28
N PHE A 140 -9.35 11.90 33.07
CA PHE A 140 -10.19 11.90 31.89
C PHE A 140 -11.67 11.84 32.28
N GLU A 141 -12.53 12.46 31.47
CA GLU A 141 -13.98 12.48 31.70
C GLU A 141 -14.71 12.07 30.43
N LYS A 142 -15.64 11.14 30.58
CA LYS A 142 -16.62 10.77 29.55
C LYS A 142 -18.03 11.03 30.04
N ILE A 143 -18.84 11.67 29.20
CA ILE A 143 -20.23 11.98 29.50
C ILE A 143 -21.11 11.25 28.49
N LYS A 144 -22.19 10.63 28.97
CA LYS A 144 -23.22 10.01 28.14
C LYS A 144 -24.58 10.58 28.50
N VAL A 145 -25.27 11.10 27.48
CA VAL A 145 -26.67 11.52 27.56
C VAL A 145 -27.53 10.27 27.29
N MET A 146 -28.34 9.87 28.26
CA MET A 146 -29.01 8.57 28.30
C MET A 146 -30.36 8.56 27.58
N ASN A 147 -30.93 9.74 27.33
CA ASN A 147 -32.22 9.94 26.66
C ASN A 147 -32.11 10.26 25.15
N ILE A 148 -30.90 10.25 24.58
CA ILE A 148 -30.66 10.44 23.15
C ILE A 148 -30.23 9.11 22.52
N GLN A 149 -30.83 8.73 21.39
CA GLN A 149 -30.54 7.48 20.71
C GLN A 149 -29.25 7.59 19.87
N THR A 150 -28.53 6.48 19.74
CA THR A 150 -27.27 6.40 18.97
C THR A 150 -27.45 5.44 17.79
N ASP A 151 -27.05 5.85 16.58
CA ASP A 151 -26.92 4.97 15.42
C ASP A 151 -25.47 4.90 14.93
N ASP A 152 -25.04 3.69 14.58
CA ASP A 152 -23.75 3.41 13.96
C ASP A 152 -23.85 3.58 12.44
N LEU A 153 -24.26 4.80 12.03
CA LEU A 153 -24.37 5.17 10.62
C LEU A 153 -22.98 5.21 9.97
N GLY A 154 -21.94 5.53 10.74
CA GLY A 154 -20.53 5.51 10.34
C GLY A 154 -20.03 4.13 9.95
N ALA A 155 -20.22 3.07 10.75
CA ALA A 155 -19.78 1.74 10.34
C ALA A 155 -20.58 1.23 9.14
N LYS A 156 -21.90 1.50 9.06
CA LYS A 156 -22.71 1.21 7.86
C LYS A 156 -22.12 1.88 6.61
N LEU A 157 -21.71 3.15 6.72
CA LEU A 157 -21.05 3.90 5.65
C LEU A 157 -19.62 3.39 5.33
N LYS A 158 -18.81 3.05 6.34
CA LYS A 158 -17.49 2.41 6.16
C LYS A 158 -17.66 1.09 5.41
N GLN A 159 -18.59 0.22 5.81
CA GLN A 159 -18.90 -1.03 5.11
C GLN A 159 -19.36 -0.81 3.67
N LYS A 160 -20.22 0.18 3.40
CA LYS A 160 -20.67 0.53 2.03
C LYS A 160 -19.49 1.01 1.16
N LYS A 161 -18.59 1.83 1.72
CA LYS A 161 -17.36 2.31 1.06
C LYS A 161 -16.34 1.18 0.81
N LEU A 162 -16.14 0.28 1.77
CA LEU A 162 -15.29 -0.90 1.66
C LEU A 162 -15.79 -1.83 0.53
N LYS A 163 -17.08 -2.18 0.52
CA LYS A 163 -17.70 -3.00 -0.53
C LYS A 163 -17.52 -2.38 -1.93
N LYS A 164 -17.70 -1.06 -2.07
CA LYS A 164 -17.48 -0.35 -3.34
C LYS A 164 -16.02 -0.43 -3.80
N ILE A 165 -15.06 -0.29 -2.89
CA ILE A 165 -13.63 -0.42 -3.22
C ILE A 165 -13.27 -1.86 -3.59
N GLU A 166 -13.85 -2.86 -2.93
CA GLU A 166 -13.65 -4.27 -3.29
C GLU A 166 -14.14 -4.56 -4.71
N GLN A 167 -15.30 -4.01 -5.12
CA GLN A 167 -15.79 -4.06 -6.49
C GLN A 167 -14.83 -3.36 -7.48
N GLU A 168 -14.44 -2.10 -7.22
CA GLU A 168 -13.48 -1.36 -8.05
C GLU A 168 -12.13 -2.09 -8.21
N ILE A 169 -11.63 -2.72 -7.14
CA ILE A 169 -10.37 -3.46 -7.14
C ILE A 169 -10.53 -4.77 -7.91
N GLN A 170 -11.65 -5.48 -7.78
CA GLN A 170 -11.92 -6.71 -8.51
C GLN A 170 -12.02 -6.46 -10.02
N GLU A 171 -12.71 -5.40 -10.46
CA GLU A 171 -12.74 -4.97 -11.86
C GLU A 171 -11.33 -4.62 -12.38
N LYS A 172 -10.51 -3.94 -11.57
CA LYS A 172 -9.10 -3.63 -11.90
C LYS A 172 -8.23 -4.89 -11.99
N ARG A 173 -8.45 -5.89 -11.14
CA ARG A 173 -7.77 -7.20 -11.23
C ARG A 173 -8.12 -7.91 -12.54
N GLU A 174 -9.40 -8.03 -12.88
CA GLU A 174 -9.84 -8.72 -14.11
C GLU A 174 -9.43 -7.99 -15.40
N THR A 175 -9.58 -6.67 -15.45
CA THR A 175 -9.10 -5.87 -16.60
C THR A 175 -7.58 -5.95 -16.78
N THR A 176 -6.81 -6.01 -15.68
CA THR A 176 -5.35 -6.17 -15.73
C THR A 176 -4.95 -7.58 -16.20
N LYS A 177 -5.58 -8.64 -15.65
CA LYS A 177 -5.42 -10.02 -16.14
C LYS A 177 -5.67 -10.13 -17.65
N LYS A 178 -6.78 -9.55 -18.13
CA LYS A 178 -7.16 -9.56 -19.56
C LYS A 178 -6.11 -8.86 -20.43
N LYS A 179 -5.64 -7.66 -20.04
CA LYS A 179 -4.61 -6.90 -20.78
C LYS A 179 -3.28 -7.65 -20.87
N ILE A 180 -2.80 -8.25 -19.78
CA ILE A 180 -1.54 -9.01 -19.77
C ILE A 180 -1.70 -10.31 -20.58
N LYS A 181 -2.82 -11.04 -20.43
CA LYS A 181 -3.12 -12.25 -21.22
C LYS A 181 -3.15 -11.98 -22.72
N MET A 182 -3.77 -10.88 -23.17
CA MET A 182 -3.75 -10.48 -24.59
C MET A 182 -2.33 -10.14 -25.08
N SER A 183 -1.61 -9.28 -24.35
CA SER A 183 -0.29 -8.79 -24.77
C SER A 183 0.76 -9.90 -24.89
N TYR A 184 0.80 -10.86 -23.97
CA TYR A 184 1.71 -12.01 -24.07
C TYR A 184 1.14 -13.13 -24.93
N GLY A 185 -0.18 -13.28 -25.02
CA GLY A 185 -0.81 -14.27 -25.91
C GLY A 185 -0.45 -14.05 -27.38
N HIS A 186 -0.45 -12.81 -27.87
CA HIS A 186 0.02 -12.50 -29.23
C HIS A 186 1.51 -12.78 -29.45
N LYS A 187 2.35 -12.54 -28.42
CA LYS A 187 3.80 -12.84 -28.50
C LYS A 187 4.08 -14.34 -28.52
N ILE A 188 3.37 -15.11 -27.71
CA ILE A 188 3.49 -16.56 -27.63
C ILE A 188 3.00 -17.18 -28.95
N SER A 189 1.80 -16.80 -29.42
CA SER A 189 1.26 -17.23 -30.73
C SER A 189 2.24 -16.97 -31.88
N SER A 190 2.86 -15.79 -31.94
CA SER A 190 3.87 -15.49 -32.97
C SER A 190 5.15 -16.34 -32.91
N VAL A 191 5.45 -16.96 -31.77
CA VAL A 191 6.54 -17.94 -31.62
C VAL A 191 6.04 -19.36 -31.90
N GLU A 192 4.81 -19.70 -31.52
CA GLU A 192 4.13 -20.96 -31.87
C GLU A 192 4.00 -21.12 -33.39
N ASP A 193 3.63 -20.06 -34.11
CA ASP A 193 3.57 -20.03 -35.59
C ASP A 193 4.94 -20.34 -36.22
N LYS A 194 6.02 -19.83 -35.63
CA LYS A 194 7.41 -20.09 -36.08
C LYS A 194 7.84 -21.52 -35.79
N ILE A 195 7.44 -22.07 -34.64
CA ILE A 195 7.64 -23.49 -34.33
C ILE A 195 6.85 -24.36 -35.31
N HIS A 196 5.63 -23.99 -35.68
CA HIS A 196 4.85 -24.73 -36.69
C HIS A 196 5.56 -24.71 -38.06
N LEU A 197 6.07 -23.55 -38.50
CA LEU A 197 6.83 -23.46 -39.75
C LEU A 197 8.09 -24.36 -39.71
N LYS A 198 8.81 -24.36 -38.59
CA LYS A 198 10.02 -25.17 -38.40
C LYS A 198 9.74 -26.67 -38.24
N ASN A 199 8.62 -27.06 -37.64
CA ASN A 199 8.16 -28.45 -37.62
C ASN A 199 7.88 -28.93 -39.06
N ASN A 200 7.30 -28.09 -39.94
CA ASN A 200 7.11 -28.47 -41.34
C ASN A 200 8.45 -28.67 -42.08
N GLU A 201 9.47 -27.84 -41.79
CA GLU A 201 10.84 -28.02 -42.32
C GLU A 201 11.49 -29.32 -41.80
N LEU A 202 11.22 -29.68 -40.54
CA LEU A 202 11.68 -30.93 -39.92
C LEU A 202 11.00 -32.16 -40.56
N ASP A 203 9.69 -32.09 -40.78
CA ASP A 203 8.92 -33.15 -41.46
C ASP A 203 9.39 -33.34 -42.91
N GLU A 204 9.71 -32.25 -43.64
CA GLU A 204 10.33 -32.38 -44.97
C GLU A 204 11.68 -33.09 -44.87
N ALA A 205 12.56 -32.69 -43.93
CA ALA A 205 13.85 -33.35 -43.75
C ALA A 205 13.67 -34.86 -43.47
N LEU A 206 12.79 -35.23 -42.53
CA LEU A 206 12.49 -36.62 -42.18
C LEU A 206 11.95 -37.43 -43.37
N ASP A 207 11.12 -36.84 -44.24
CA ASP A 207 10.67 -37.48 -45.48
C ASP A 207 11.82 -37.71 -46.48
N LYS A 208 12.74 -36.74 -46.65
CA LYS A 208 13.94 -36.92 -47.51
C LYS A 208 14.84 -38.03 -46.97
N ILE A 209 15.10 -38.04 -45.65
CA ILE A 209 15.90 -39.06 -44.96
C ILE A 209 15.26 -40.44 -45.15
N SER A 210 13.95 -40.56 -44.95
CA SER A 210 13.19 -41.80 -45.18
C SER A 210 13.31 -42.30 -46.62
N LYS A 211 13.16 -41.41 -47.61
CA LYS A 211 13.31 -41.74 -49.04
C LYS A 211 14.74 -42.15 -49.41
N LEU A 212 15.75 -41.47 -48.86
CA LEU A 212 17.16 -41.84 -49.04
C LEU A 212 17.47 -43.20 -48.40
N SER A 213 16.97 -43.46 -47.18
CA SER A 213 17.11 -44.75 -46.49
C SER A 213 16.47 -45.91 -47.26
N GLN A 214 15.25 -45.71 -47.80
CA GLN A 214 14.61 -46.71 -48.67
C GLN A 214 15.42 -46.97 -49.96
N LYS A 215 16.00 -45.93 -50.56
CA LYS A 215 16.85 -46.05 -51.76
C LYS A 215 18.17 -46.78 -51.45
N ASN A 216 18.79 -46.44 -50.32
CA ASN A 216 19.98 -47.09 -49.78
C ASN A 216 19.75 -48.60 -49.59
N LYS A 217 18.67 -48.97 -48.88
CA LYS A 217 18.29 -50.38 -48.64
C LYS A 217 18.06 -51.19 -49.92
N LYS A 218 17.53 -50.57 -50.99
CA LYS A 218 17.37 -51.21 -52.31
C LYS A 218 18.72 -51.46 -52.99
N LEU A 219 19.60 -50.46 -53.02
CA LEU A 219 20.95 -50.58 -53.57
C LEU A 219 21.82 -51.58 -52.79
N LEU A 220 21.73 -51.60 -51.47
CA LEU A 220 22.43 -52.55 -50.61
C LEU A 220 22.04 -54.01 -50.93
N ASN A 221 20.74 -54.26 -51.15
CA ASN A 221 20.24 -55.57 -51.57
C ASN A 221 20.74 -55.96 -52.98
N GLN A 222 20.78 -55.01 -53.93
CA GLN A 222 21.30 -55.27 -55.29
C GLN A 222 22.81 -55.57 -55.27
N ALA A 223 23.60 -54.80 -54.51
CA ALA A 223 25.02 -55.07 -54.30
C ALA A 223 25.24 -56.43 -53.59
N GLY A 224 24.38 -56.81 -52.64
CA GLY A 224 24.42 -58.11 -51.98
C GLY A 224 24.12 -59.29 -52.91
N LEU A 225 23.23 -59.12 -53.89
CA LEU A 225 22.96 -60.15 -54.92
C LEU A 225 24.14 -60.29 -55.88
N LEU A 226 24.66 -59.18 -56.41
CA LEU A 226 25.86 -59.16 -57.27
C LEU A 226 27.07 -59.80 -56.58
N LYS A 227 27.25 -59.55 -55.27
CA LYS A 227 28.33 -60.16 -54.49
C LYS A 227 28.18 -61.68 -54.40
N LYS A 228 26.97 -62.20 -54.15
CA LYS A 228 26.72 -63.66 -54.14
C LYS A 228 27.00 -64.32 -55.49
N GLU A 229 26.70 -63.65 -56.60
CA GLU A 229 26.97 -64.15 -57.96
C GLU A 229 28.47 -64.18 -58.27
N ILE A 230 29.24 -63.20 -57.78
CA ILE A 230 30.71 -63.24 -57.79
C ILE A 230 31.24 -64.40 -56.92
N ASP A 231 30.70 -64.56 -55.71
CA ASP A 231 31.15 -65.58 -54.75
C ASP A 231 30.90 -67.01 -55.29
N SER A 232 29.77 -67.29 -55.96
CA SER A 232 29.54 -68.61 -56.57
C SER A 232 30.49 -68.92 -57.74
N LEU A 233 30.84 -67.91 -58.54
CA LEU A 233 31.84 -68.05 -59.61
C LEU A 233 33.26 -68.28 -59.07
N ILE A 234 33.54 -67.87 -57.82
CA ILE A 234 34.78 -68.19 -57.10
C ILE A 234 34.71 -69.62 -56.51
N GLU A 235 33.55 -70.03 -55.99
CA GLU A 235 33.37 -71.36 -55.39
C GLU A 235 33.50 -72.50 -56.42
N ASP A 236 32.96 -72.34 -57.63
CA ASP A 236 33.16 -73.29 -58.73
C ASP A 236 34.63 -73.36 -59.20
N LYS A 237 35.38 -72.25 -59.09
CA LYS A 237 36.83 -72.18 -59.36
C LYS A 237 37.65 -72.92 -58.29
N GLU A 238 37.24 -72.88 -57.02
CA GLU A 238 37.88 -73.62 -55.93
C GLU A 238 37.52 -75.12 -55.93
N LYS A 239 36.29 -75.52 -56.30
CA LYS A 239 35.87 -76.94 -56.32
C LYS A 239 36.70 -77.83 -57.26
N TYR A 240 37.26 -77.26 -58.31
CA TYR A 240 38.16 -77.93 -59.26
C TYR A 240 39.54 -78.30 -58.65
N LYS A 241 39.87 -77.71 -57.50
CA LYS A 241 41.19 -77.75 -56.82
C LYS A 241 41.26 -78.84 -55.73
N GLU A 242 40.20 -78.97 -54.92
CA GLU A 242 40.24 -79.72 -53.65
C GLU A 242 40.16 -81.25 -53.75
N LYS A 243 39.62 -81.82 -54.85
CA LYS A 243 39.40 -83.28 -54.96
C LYS A 243 40.69 -84.13 -54.84
N ASN A 244 41.87 -83.53 -54.98
CA ASN A 244 43.14 -84.22 -55.14
C ASN A 244 43.84 -84.65 -53.84
N ILE A 245 43.60 -84.01 -52.68
CA ILE A 245 44.44 -84.22 -51.47
C ILE A 245 43.61 -84.43 -50.19
N SER A 246 42.98 -85.60 -50.14
CA SER A 246 43.10 -86.65 -49.11
C SER A 246 43.23 -86.29 -47.60
N LYS A 247 42.30 -86.73 -46.74
CA LYS A 247 42.07 -88.11 -46.20
C LYS A 247 42.92 -88.59 -44.99
N TYR A 248 43.88 -87.82 -44.46
CA TYR A 248 44.77 -88.26 -43.35
C TYR A 248 45.19 -87.06 -42.45
N LEU A 249 45.30 -87.13 -41.11
CA LEU A 249 44.83 -88.12 -40.11
C LEU A 249 44.69 -87.46 -38.68
N ASN A 250 44.60 -88.28 -37.64
CA ASN A 250 44.50 -88.03 -36.18
C ASN A 250 45.90 -87.79 -35.53
N LYS A 251 46.11 -87.37 -34.25
CA LYS A 251 45.31 -87.55 -33.02
C LYS A 251 45.84 -86.68 -31.87
N ASN A 252 44.96 -86.20 -30.98
CA ASN A 252 45.37 -85.72 -29.63
C ASN A 252 45.57 -86.88 -28.63
N GLN A 253 45.90 -88.08 -29.13
CA GLN A 253 46.39 -89.18 -28.28
C GLN A 253 47.64 -88.68 -27.54
N PHE A 254 48.47 -87.92 -28.26
CA PHE A 254 49.63 -87.22 -27.70
C PHE A 254 49.33 -86.03 -26.78
N LYS A 255 48.17 -85.90 -26.12
CA LYS A 255 48.00 -84.94 -24.99
C LYS A 255 48.33 -85.57 -23.63
N GLU A 256 47.66 -86.66 -23.27
CA GLU A 256 48.09 -87.45 -22.11
C GLU A 256 49.31 -88.32 -22.46
N GLU A 257 49.60 -88.56 -23.73
CA GLU A 257 50.95 -88.99 -24.16
C GLU A 257 51.95 -87.81 -24.13
N THR A 258 51.60 -86.50 -24.29
CA THR A 258 52.53 -85.38 -24.00
C THR A 258 52.64 -85.02 -22.53
N GLU A 259 51.73 -85.37 -21.62
CA GLU A 259 51.95 -85.27 -20.16
C GLU A 259 52.52 -86.56 -19.56
N THR A 260 52.21 -87.72 -20.15
CA THR A 260 52.97 -88.95 -19.92
C THR A 260 54.34 -88.90 -20.61
N GLN A 261 54.60 -88.05 -21.61
CA GLN A 261 55.94 -87.63 -22.03
C GLN A 261 56.42 -86.35 -21.33
N LEU A 262 55.59 -85.48 -20.76
CA LEU A 262 56.12 -84.40 -19.91
C LEU A 262 56.70 -85.04 -18.66
N LYS A 263 56.16 -86.20 -18.25
CA LYS A 263 56.68 -87.04 -17.17
C LYS A 263 57.66 -88.13 -17.64
N ASN A 264 57.44 -88.89 -18.72
CA ASN A 264 58.48 -89.79 -19.26
C ASN A 264 59.65 -89.05 -19.89
N ALA A 265 59.56 -87.78 -20.30
CA ALA A 265 60.72 -86.97 -20.65
C ALA A 265 61.31 -86.35 -19.38
N LYS A 266 60.53 -85.83 -18.42
CA LYS A 266 61.10 -85.46 -17.09
C LYS A 266 61.56 -86.64 -16.23
N GLU A 267 61.40 -87.91 -16.66
CA GLU A 267 61.90 -89.12 -15.97
C GLU A 267 62.68 -90.06 -16.92
N LYS A 268 62.89 -89.72 -18.21
CA LYS A 268 63.84 -90.40 -19.15
C LYS A 268 64.79 -89.47 -19.88
N LEU A 269 64.44 -88.19 -19.97
CA LEU A 269 65.37 -87.06 -19.95
C LEU A 269 65.61 -86.57 -18.49
N GLU A 270 65.16 -87.34 -17.47
CA GLU A 270 65.82 -87.43 -16.14
C GLU A 270 66.47 -88.83 -15.85
N GLN A 271 66.70 -89.71 -16.87
CA GLN A 271 67.42 -91.00 -16.75
C GLN A 271 68.64 -91.36 -17.69
N ILE A 272 69.15 -90.53 -18.63
CA ILE A 272 70.19 -90.78 -19.67
C ILE A 272 71.33 -89.71 -19.92
N THR A 273 71.32 -88.48 -19.40
CA THR A 273 72.46 -87.51 -19.23
C THR A 273 73.51 -88.18 -18.39
N GLU A 274 74.43 -88.86 -19.05
CA GLU A 274 75.35 -89.86 -18.48
C GLU A 274 74.68 -91.08 -17.82
N ARG A 275 73.34 -91.21 -17.91
CA ARG A 275 72.43 -92.10 -17.17
C ARG A 275 72.06 -91.64 -15.76
N ILE A 276 71.06 -90.74 -15.70
CA ILE A 276 70.27 -90.29 -14.53
C ILE A 276 70.65 -88.93 -13.87
N PRO A 277 71.88 -88.39 -13.97
CA PRO A 277 72.22 -87.01 -13.49
C PRO A 277 71.65 -85.84 -14.31
N GLU A 278 70.35 -85.86 -14.59
CA GLU A 278 69.71 -85.25 -15.75
C GLU A 278 68.62 -84.20 -15.42
N VAL A 279 68.92 -82.90 -15.33
CA VAL A 279 68.00 -81.77 -15.67
C VAL A 279 68.70 -80.51 -15.18
N LYS A 280 69.10 -79.67 -16.15
CA LYS A 280 69.47 -78.23 -16.05
C LYS A 280 70.18 -77.71 -17.30
N THR A 281 70.42 -78.60 -18.26
CA THR A 281 70.71 -78.32 -19.67
C THR A 281 69.45 -77.93 -20.48
N GLU A 282 68.31 -77.62 -19.83
CA GLU A 282 67.02 -77.44 -20.50
C GLU A 282 66.40 -76.05 -20.21
N TYR A 283 66.22 -75.27 -21.28
CA TYR A 283 65.34 -74.09 -21.42
C TYR A 283 65.68 -72.72 -20.76
N SER A 284 66.67 -72.57 -19.86
CA SER A 284 66.89 -71.23 -19.25
C SER A 284 67.71 -70.22 -20.08
N GLU A 285 68.40 -70.63 -21.16
CA GLU A 285 69.30 -69.78 -21.96
C GLU A 285 68.61 -68.89 -23.03
N LYS A 286 67.52 -68.26 -22.58
CA LYS A 286 67.22 -66.84 -22.82
C LYS A 286 66.72 -66.43 -24.21
N LYS A 287 65.39 -66.46 -24.32
CA LYS A 287 64.43 -65.33 -24.44
C LYS A 287 64.94 -63.86 -24.50
N ALA A 288 66.16 -63.51 -24.09
CA ALA A 288 66.50 -62.19 -23.54
C ALA A 288 67.40 -61.28 -24.40
N VAL A 289 67.55 -61.57 -25.69
CA VAL A 289 68.12 -60.61 -26.67
C VAL A 289 66.93 -60.02 -27.45
N ASN A 290 66.98 -59.90 -28.78
CA ASN A 290 66.51 -58.62 -29.33
C ASN A 290 65.10 -58.56 -29.92
N ILE A 291 64.14 -58.42 -29.00
CA ILE A 291 63.07 -57.40 -29.09
C ILE A 291 63.62 -56.06 -29.64
N GLU A 292 64.84 -55.69 -29.25
CA GLU A 292 65.52 -54.44 -29.61
C GLU A 292 65.66 -54.19 -31.13
N ASN A 293 65.85 -55.22 -31.97
CA ASN A 293 66.08 -55.02 -33.40
C ASN A 293 64.80 -54.67 -34.19
N ILE A 294 63.61 -54.95 -33.64
CA ILE A 294 62.32 -54.58 -34.25
C ILE A 294 62.10 -53.05 -34.21
N LEU A 295 62.91 -52.31 -33.44
CA LEU A 295 62.97 -50.84 -33.50
C LEU A 295 63.84 -50.34 -34.67
N ASN A 296 64.94 -51.02 -35.02
CA ASN A 296 66.02 -50.47 -35.84
C ASN A 296 65.76 -50.29 -37.35
N HIS A 297 64.69 -50.86 -37.96
CA HIS A 297 64.44 -50.70 -39.42
C HIS A 297 63.39 -49.64 -39.79
N TYR A 298 62.31 -49.53 -39.02
CA TYR A 298 61.17 -48.67 -39.38
C TYR A 298 61.22 -47.28 -38.73
N ASP A 299 61.84 -47.17 -37.55
CA ASP A 299 62.00 -45.88 -36.85
C ASP A 299 62.68 -44.81 -37.74
N PRO A 300 63.73 -45.10 -38.54
CA PRO A 300 64.33 -44.11 -39.44
C PRO A 300 63.41 -43.64 -40.57
N LYS A 301 62.50 -44.50 -41.09
CA LYS A 301 61.58 -44.15 -42.19
C LYS A 301 60.45 -43.25 -41.69
N ILE A 302 59.84 -43.60 -40.56
CA ILE A 302 58.82 -42.78 -39.89
C ILE A 302 59.42 -41.42 -39.50
N LYS A 303 60.66 -41.40 -38.99
CA LYS A 303 61.38 -40.17 -38.62
C LYS A 303 61.78 -39.30 -39.83
N LYS A 304 61.95 -39.89 -41.02
CA LYS A 304 62.18 -39.12 -42.27
C LYS A 304 60.90 -38.42 -42.73
N LEU A 305 59.79 -39.14 -42.81
CA LEU A 305 58.50 -38.59 -43.27
C LEU A 305 57.93 -37.56 -42.29
N ARG A 306 58.02 -37.80 -40.98
CA ARG A 306 57.68 -36.79 -39.96
C ARG A 306 58.50 -35.50 -40.09
N LYS A 307 59.77 -35.58 -40.51
CA LYS A 307 60.62 -34.40 -40.78
C LYS A 307 60.29 -33.69 -42.09
N GLU A 308 59.81 -34.41 -43.10
CA GLU A 308 59.32 -33.82 -44.35
C GLU A 308 57.99 -33.07 -44.12
N MET A 309 57.13 -33.62 -43.26
CA MET A 309 55.90 -32.99 -42.76
C MET A 309 56.19 -31.73 -41.90
N GLU A 310 57.14 -31.77 -40.95
CA GLU A 310 57.54 -30.58 -40.16
C GLU A 310 57.99 -29.40 -41.05
N ASN A 311 58.78 -29.67 -42.09
CA ASN A 311 59.19 -28.64 -43.06
C ASN A 311 58.01 -28.06 -43.85
N CYS A 312 57.00 -28.88 -44.18
CA CYS A 312 55.79 -28.43 -44.89
C CYS A 312 54.98 -27.46 -44.00
N ILE A 313 54.78 -27.83 -42.73
CA ILE A 313 54.10 -27.01 -41.72
C ILE A 313 54.81 -25.66 -41.49
N GLU A 314 56.15 -25.63 -41.46
CA GLU A 314 56.89 -24.37 -41.29
C GLU A 314 56.80 -23.46 -42.53
N ASN A 315 56.70 -24.03 -43.73
CA ASN A 315 56.48 -23.25 -44.96
C ASN A 315 55.06 -22.68 -45.02
N ASN A 316 54.04 -23.44 -44.64
CA ASN A 316 52.65 -22.95 -44.57
C ASN A 316 52.54 -21.75 -43.61
N LYS A 317 53.13 -21.84 -42.41
CA LYS A 317 53.19 -20.70 -41.45
C LYS A 317 53.87 -19.43 -42.01
N LYS A 318 54.80 -19.57 -42.97
CA LYS A 318 55.45 -18.42 -43.63
C LYS A 318 54.62 -17.85 -44.79
N ALA A 319 53.78 -18.65 -45.45
CA ALA A 319 52.83 -18.19 -46.46
C ALA A 319 51.72 -17.35 -45.81
N LYS A 320 51.06 -17.92 -44.79
CA LYS A 320 49.97 -17.27 -44.02
C LYS A 320 50.33 -15.87 -43.50
N LYS A 321 51.55 -15.70 -42.97
CA LYS A 321 52.02 -14.40 -42.47
C LYS A 321 52.22 -13.35 -43.58
N LYS A 322 52.49 -13.76 -44.83
CA LYS A 322 52.60 -12.83 -45.96
C LYS A 322 51.24 -12.40 -46.49
N GLU A 323 50.24 -13.28 -46.45
CA GLU A 323 48.85 -12.96 -46.79
C GLU A 323 48.36 -11.82 -45.89
N GLU A 324 48.52 -11.96 -44.56
CA GLU A 324 48.24 -10.91 -43.56
C GLU A 324 48.97 -9.58 -43.86
N GLU A 325 50.25 -9.62 -44.27
CA GLU A 325 51.03 -8.43 -44.66
C GLU A 325 50.53 -7.75 -45.95
N TRP A 326 49.93 -8.49 -46.89
CA TRP A 326 49.35 -7.93 -48.12
C TRP A 326 47.95 -7.36 -47.91
N GLU A 327 47.11 -8.01 -47.10
CA GLU A 327 45.80 -7.48 -46.71
C GLU A 327 45.92 -6.14 -45.96
N GLU A 328 46.86 -6.03 -45.00
CA GLU A 328 47.13 -4.76 -44.30
C GLU A 328 47.55 -3.62 -45.27
N LYS A 329 48.23 -3.99 -46.35
CA LYS A 329 48.72 -3.04 -47.36
C LYS A 329 47.63 -2.63 -48.34
N GLN A 330 46.74 -3.55 -48.70
CA GLN A 330 45.52 -3.31 -49.47
C GLN A 330 44.62 -2.30 -48.74
N ASP A 331 44.41 -2.46 -47.43
CA ASP A 331 43.59 -1.54 -46.63
C ASP A 331 44.21 -0.14 -46.45
N LYS A 332 45.54 -0.05 -46.32
CA LYS A 332 46.25 1.24 -46.34
C LYS A 332 46.08 1.95 -47.69
N LEU A 333 46.27 1.24 -48.82
CA LEU A 333 46.07 1.80 -50.16
C LEU A 333 44.62 2.24 -50.42
N LYS A 334 43.62 1.46 -49.98
CA LYS A 334 42.19 1.84 -50.01
C LYS A 334 41.91 3.14 -49.24
N THR A 335 42.66 3.40 -48.17
CA THR A 335 42.52 4.60 -47.35
C THR A 335 43.13 5.83 -48.04
N GLU A 336 44.35 5.72 -48.59
CA GLU A 336 44.99 6.79 -49.37
C GLU A 336 44.19 7.17 -50.63
N LEU A 337 43.62 6.17 -51.34
CA LEU A 337 42.67 6.37 -52.44
C LEU A 337 41.51 7.27 -52.04
N LYS A 338 40.91 7.02 -50.86
CA LYS A 338 39.80 7.81 -50.32
C LYS A 338 40.19 9.27 -50.04
N GLU A 339 41.41 9.52 -49.59
CA GLU A 339 41.92 10.88 -49.36
C GLU A 339 42.23 11.61 -50.66
N LYS A 340 42.90 10.96 -51.63
CA LYS A 340 43.15 11.57 -52.95
C LYS A 340 41.85 11.87 -53.71
N LYS A 341 40.81 11.04 -53.55
CA LYS A 341 39.45 11.36 -54.06
C LYS A 341 38.86 12.63 -53.44
N LYS A 342 39.14 12.91 -52.16
CA LYS A 342 38.71 14.15 -51.49
C LYS A 342 39.52 15.35 -51.97
N GLU A 343 40.84 15.22 -52.14
CA GLU A 343 41.70 16.30 -52.67
C GLU A 343 41.27 16.73 -54.07
N ILE A 344 41.08 15.79 -55.00
CA ILE A 344 40.57 16.05 -56.36
C ILE A 344 39.25 16.81 -56.29
N LYS A 345 38.31 16.36 -55.44
CA LYS A 345 36.98 16.97 -55.29
C LYS A 345 37.00 18.35 -54.59
N ASN A 346 38.06 18.68 -53.86
CA ASN A 346 38.30 20.03 -53.34
C ASN A 346 38.93 20.93 -54.41
N LEU A 347 39.93 20.47 -55.16
CA LEU A 347 40.53 21.22 -56.26
C LEU A 347 39.49 21.53 -57.36
N GLU A 348 38.59 20.59 -57.67
CA GLU A 348 37.44 20.83 -58.58
C GLU A 348 36.50 21.94 -58.06
N LYS A 349 36.33 22.08 -56.73
CA LYS A 349 35.55 23.17 -56.13
C LYS A 349 36.30 24.49 -56.13
N GLU A 350 37.61 24.48 -55.89
CA GLU A 350 38.45 25.67 -55.90
C GLU A 350 38.60 26.22 -57.32
N LYS A 351 38.80 25.37 -58.34
CA LYS A 351 38.69 25.73 -59.76
C LYS A 351 37.38 26.49 -60.03
N LYS A 352 36.25 25.90 -59.63
CA LYS A 352 34.90 26.46 -59.83
C LYS A 352 34.62 27.73 -59.01
N LYS A 353 35.49 28.08 -58.07
CA LYS A 353 35.45 29.34 -57.31
C LYS A 353 36.36 30.38 -57.93
N ALA A 354 37.59 30.01 -58.30
CA ALA A 354 38.58 30.88 -58.94
C ALA A 354 38.12 31.41 -60.32
N THR A 355 37.31 30.63 -61.06
CA THR A 355 36.74 31.07 -62.33
C THR A 355 35.52 31.97 -62.21
N LYS A 356 34.93 32.10 -61.02
CA LYS A 356 33.68 32.84 -60.81
C LYS A 356 33.88 34.36 -60.69
N ASP A 357 35.08 34.80 -60.33
CA ASP A 357 35.41 36.20 -60.02
C ASP A 357 36.28 36.87 -61.13
N ILE A 358 36.30 36.29 -62.34
CA ILE A 358 37.09 36.77 -63.50
C ILE A 358 36.13 37.04 -64.67
N GLU A 359 36.09 38.27 -65.19
CA GLU A 359 35.21 38.68 -66.30
C GLU A 359 35.82 38.50 -67.70
N ASP A 360 37.09 38.09 -67.78
CA ASP A 360 37.90 38.06 -69.02
C ASP A 360 38.09 36.62 -69.54
N GLU A 361 37.35 36.26 -70.58
CA GLU A 361 37.15 34.89 -71.07
C GLU A 361 38.46 34.17 -71.48
N ALA A 362 39.47 34.94 -71.92
CA ALA A 362 40.80 34.42 -72.21
C ALA A 362 41.59 34.07 -70.95
N LYS A 363 41.40 34.82 -69.85
CA LYS A 363 42.02 34.52 -68.55
C LYS A 363 41.34 33.37 -67.82
N ILE A 364 40.01 33.25 -67.95
CA ILE A 364 39.26 32.07 -67.48
C ILE A 364 39.87 30.81 -68.10
N ASN A 365 40.03 30.77 -69.43
CA ASN A 365 40.65 29.63 -70.12
C ASN A 365 42.06 29.29 -69.64
N ILE A 366 42.87 30.27 -69.22
CA ILE A 366 44.23 30.03 -68.70
C ILE A 366 44.17 29.41 -67.29
N VAL A 367 43.40 30.01 -66.38
CA VAL A 367 43.23 29.51 -65.00
C VAL A 367 42.54 28.15 -64.98
N GLU A 368 41.57 27.92 -65.85
CA GLU A 368 40.95 26.62 -66.02
C GLU A 368 41.95 25.57 -66.48
N LYS A 369 42.85 25.91 -67.41
CA LYS A 369 43.94 25.01 -67.84
C LYS A 369 44.91 24.67 -66.73
N GLU A 370 45.31 25.63 -65.90
CA GLU A 370 46.22 25.37 -64.77
C GLU A 370 45.57 24.45 -63.72
N PHE A 371 44.33 24.72 -63.33
CA PHE A 371 43.60 23.85 -62.42
C PHE A 371 43.28 22.48 -63.04
N ASP A 372 42.95 22.41 -64.33
CA ASP A 372 42.74 21.12 -65.02
C ASP A 372 44.04 20.32 -65.08
N VAL A 373 45.20 20.94 -65.33
CA VAL A 373 46.49 20.23 -65.26
C VAL A 373 46.72 19.67 -63.85
N GLN A 374 46.48 20.45 -62.79
CA GLN A 374 46.64 19.96 -61.41
C GLN A 374 45.62 18.86 -61.04
N ILE A 375 44.35 19.02 -61.42
CA ILE A 375 43.30 18.02 -61.19
C ILE A 375 43.62 16.74 -61.96
N ASN A 376 44.11 16.84 -63.20
CA ASN A 376 44.45 15.70 -64.01
C ASN A 376 45.71 14.99 -63.49
N ASP A 377 46.73 15.72 -63.05
CA ASP A 377 47.92 15.14 -62.39
C ASP A 377 47.55 14.40 -61.09
N LYS A 378 46.61 14.93 -60.29
CA LYS A 378 46.05 14.21 -59.14
C LYS A 378 45.17 13.02 -59.52
N ARG A 379 44.43 13.07 -60.64
CA ARG A 379 43.71 11.92 -61.18
C ARG A 379 44.65 10.83 -61.69
N THR A 380 45.76 11.17 -62.34
CA THR A 380 46.78 10.19 -62.75
C THR A 380 47.45 9.54 -61.52
N GLN A 381 47.75 10.31 -60.46
CA GLN A 381 48.22 9.75 -59.19
C GLN A 381 47.16 8.84 -58.53
N PHE A 382 45.87 9.20 -58.62
CA PHE A 382 44.76 8.38 -58.14
C PHE A 382 44.66 7.05 -58.93
N GLU A 383 44.69 7.09 -60.26
CA GLU A 383 44.66 5.92 -61.15
C GLU A 383 45.90 5.02 -60.95
N GLU A 384 47.09 5.58 -60.68
CA GLU A 384 48.27 4.79 -60.30
C GLU A 384 48.10 4.05 -58.96
N ILE A 385 47.44 4.66 -57.98
CA ILE A 385 47.17 4.02 -56.68
C ILE A 385 46.07 2.97 -56.83
N GLU A 386 45.04 3.24 -57.64
CA GLU A 386 43.98 2.27 -57.99
C GLU A 386 44.57 1.03 -58.68
N LYS A 387 45.48 1.22 -59.64
CA LYS A 387 46.20 0.11 -60.28
C LYS A 387 47.13 -0.66 -59.33
N LYS A 388 47.80 0.02 -58.39
CA LYS A 388 48.62 -0.62 -57.35
C LYS A 388 47.77 -1.36 -56.31
N LEU A 389 46.52 -0.94 -56.10
CA LEU A 389 45.56 -1.65 -55.27
C LEU A 389 45.11 -2.94 -55.95
N ASP A 390 44.71 -2.90 -57.22
CA ASP A 390 44.36 -4.11 -58.00
C ASP A 390 45.52 -5.13 -58.03
N GLU A 391 46.76 -4.66 -58.20
CA GLU A 391 47.97 -5.51 -58.14
C GLU A 391 48.27 -6.06 -56.72
N ALA A 392 47.76 -5.42 -55.66
CA ALA A 392 47.87 -5.90 -54.29
C ALA A 392 46.76 -6.89 -53.93
N GLU A 393 45.51 -6.62 -54.32
CA GLU A 393 44.38 -7.56 -54.15
C GLU A 393 44.71 -8.90 -54.83
N LYS A 394 45.15 -8.85 -56.08
CA LYS A 394 45.52 -10.05 -56.82
C LYS A 394 46.67 -10.84 -56.17
N LYS A 395 47.58 -10.18 -55.44
CA LYS A 395 48.67 -10.85 -54.73
C LYS A 395 48.27 -11.42 -53.37
N ALA A 396 47.27 -10.84 -52.71
CA ALA A 396 46.64 -11.47 -51.56
C ALA A 396 45.95 -12.77 -52.00
N ASP A 397 45.15 -12.72 -53.07
CA ASP A 397 44.51 -13.91 -53.66
C ASP A 397 45.54 -14.99 -54.08
N GLU A 398 46.63 -14.61 -54.76
CA GLU A 398 47.68 -15.53 -55.20
C GLU A 398 48.44 -16.23 -54.05
N GLU A 399 48.67 -15.57 -52.90
CA GLU A 399 49.29 -16.24 -51.73
C GLU A 399 48.24 -17.00 -50.89
N SER A 400 46.95 -16.62 -50.93
CA SER A 400 45.84 -17.38 -50.30
C SER A 400 45.62 -18.74 -50.97
N GLU A 401 45.57 -18.78 -52.31
CA GLU A 401 45.56 -20.05 -53.06
C GLU A 401 46.79 -20.91 -52.75
N ARG A 402 47.93 -20.27 -52.47
CA ARG A 402 49.18 -20.95 -52.13
C ARG A 402 49.22 -21.48 -50.69
N GLN A 403 48.55 -20.82 -49.74
CA GLN A 403 48.35 -21.38 -48.39
C GLN A 403 47.57 -22.69 -48.51
N LYS A 404 46.48 -22.69 -49.30
CA LYS A 404 45.65 -23.86 -49.53
C LYS A 404 46.40 -25.03 -50.18
N ASP A 405 47.19 -24.77 -51.22
CA ASP A 405 48.04 -25.78 -51.88
C ASP A 405 49.17 -26.33 -50.96
N LEU A 406 49.48 -25.64 -49.84
CA LEU A 406 50.36 -26.14 -48.79
C LEU A 406 49.61 -26.89 -47.67
N GLU A 407 48.35 -26.57 -47.40
CA GLU A 407 47.47 -27.33 -46.50
C GLU A 407 47.16 -28.71 -47.09
N ASP A 408 46.75 -28.79 -48.37
CA ASP A 408 46.51 -30.06 -49.07
C ASP A 408 47.75 -31.00 -49.05
N LYS A 409 48.98 -30.43 -49.04
CA LYS A 409 50.24 -31.19 -48.95
C LYS A 409 50.61 -31.66 -47.55
N ILE A 410 49.99 -31.11 -46.50
CA ILE A 410 50.18 -31.60 -45.13
C ILE A 410 49.30 -32.83 -44.92
N ASP A 411 48.05 -32.79 -45.35
CA ASP A 411 47.11 -33.92 -45.30
C ASP A 411 47.66 -35.15 -46.07
N ASP A 412 48.16 -34.96 -47.30
CA ASP A 412 48.83 -36.00 -48.11
C ASP A 412 50.04 -36.66 -47.38
N LEU A 413 50.71 -35.95 -46.47
CA LEU A 413 51.83 -36.47 -45.69
C LEU A 413 51.39 -37.16 -44.39
N GLU A 414 50.27 -36.74 -43.80
CA GLU A 414 49.68 -37.41 -42.63
C GLU A 414 49.15 -38.81 -43.00
N ASP A 415 48.41 -38.93 -44.11
CA ASP A 415 47.94 -40.21 -44.68
C ASP A 415 49.10 -41.21 -44.92
N ASN A 416 50.24 -40.72 -45.43
CA ASN A 416 51.44 -41.53 -45.69
C ASN A 416 52.14 -42.02 -44.41
N ILE A 417 51.95 -41.34 -43.27
CA ILE A 417 52.52 -41.75 -41.98
C ILE A 417 51.64 -42.85 -41.36
N GLU A 418 50.31 -42.70 -41.40
CA GLU A 418 49.36 -43.70 -40.89
C GLU A 418 49.49 -45.04 -41.64
N ASP A 419 49.58 -45.01 -42.98
CA ASP A 419 49.71 -46.20 -43.83
C ASP A 419 51.06 -46.95 -43.66
N LEU A 420 52.05 -46.35 -42.99
CA LEU A 420 53.29 -47.01 -42.55
C LEU A 420 53.20 -47.62 -41.15
N GLU A 421 52.47 -46.99 -40.24
CA GLU A 421 52.28 -47.49 -38.87
C GLU A 421 51.44 -48.79 -38.87
N ASP A 422 50.42 -48.87 -39.72
CA ASP A 422 49.55 -50.06 -39.83
C ASP A 422 50.23 -51.26 -40.55
N LYS A 423 51.18 -51.00 -41.46
CA LYS A 423 52.01 -52.06 -42.05
C LYS A 423 52.94 -52.72 -41.01
N LYS A 424 53.40 -51.96 -40.00
CA LYS A 424 54.24 -52.50 -38.92
C LYS A 424 53.47 -53.34 -37.91
N LYS A 425 52.19 -53.05 -37.68
CA LYS A 425 51.29 -53.85 -36.83
C LYS A 425 51.19 -55.31 -37.29
N ASN A 426 51.21 -55.54 -38.61
CA ASN A 426 51.10 -56.88 -39.21
C ASN A 426 52.43 -57.67 -39.28
N GLU A 427 53.58 -57.02 -39.08
CA GLU A 427 54.86 -57.73 -38.90
C GLU A 427 54.89 -58.51 -37.56
N LEU A 428 54.02 -58.14 -36.62
CA LEU A 428 54.01 -58.62 -35.23
C LEU A 428 53.26 -59.96 -35.00
N GLU A 429 52.42 -60.45 -35.93
CA GLU A 429 51.40 -61.47 -35.59
C GLU A 429 51.60 -62.89 -36.15
N SER A 430 52.52 -63.17 -37.11
CA SER A 430 52.68 -64.56 -37.61
C SER A 430 54.07 -65.09 -37.95
N GLN A 431 55.15 -64.33 -37.73
CA GLN A 431 56.40 -65.00 -37.30
C GLN A 431 56.30 -65.59 -35.88
N ASN A 432 55.15 -65.40 -35.23
CA ASN A 432 54.67 -66.20 -34.10
C ASN A 432 54.50 -67.71 -34.42
N ASN A 433 54.66 -68.21 -35.66
CA ASN A 433 54.48 -69.64 -35.97
C ASN A 433 55.37 -70.31 -37.07
N LYS A 434 56.28 -69.62 -37.78
CA LYS A 434 57.15 -70.31 -38.79
C LYS A 434 58.46 -70.90 -38.25
N ILE A 435 58.87 -70.56 -37.03
CA ILE A 435 59.70 -71.43 -36.16
C ILE A 435 58.89 -71.64 -34.88
N ASP A 436 58.16 -72.73 -34.67
CA ASP A 436 58.31 -74.15 -35.05
C ASP A 436 59.22 -74.60 -36.22
N ASN A 437 58.89 -74.34 -37.50
CA ASN A 437 59.44 -75.09 -38.63
C ASN A 437 60.42 -74.39 -39.60
N SER A 438 61.44 -73.75 -39.02
CA SER A 438 62.82 -74.08 -39.41
C SER A 438 63.70 -74.24 -38.15
N LYS A 439 63.83 -75.41 -37.51
CA LYS A 439 63.88 -76.82 -38.01
C LYS A 439 64.25 -76.97 -39.51
N LYS A 440 64.99 -76.03 -40.10
CA LYS A 440 66.45 -75.85 -39.97
C LYS A 440 67.08 -76.94 -40.85
N ASP A 441 67.75 -76.49 -41.91
CA ASP A 441 68.75 -77.30 -42.63
C ASP A 441 68.25 -78.45 -43.55
N THR A 442 67.06 -78.35 -44.16
CA THR A 442 66.69 -79.20 -45.34
C THR A 442 66.30 -78.43 -46.61
N ILE A 443 65.96 -77.14 -46.49
CA ILE A 443 65.38 -76.31 -47.56
C ILE A 443 66.33 -76.09 -48.75
N GLU A 444 67.64 -76.16 -48.53
CA GLU A 444 68.69 -75.93 -49.55
C GLU A 444 68.70 -76.96 -50.69
N THR A 445 68.02 -78.10 -50.53
CA THR A 445 67.92 -79.15 -51.59
C THR A 445 66.66 -79.05 -52.47
N LEU A 446 65.77 -78.07 -52.24
CA LEU A 446 64.46 -78.00 -52.89
C LEU A 446 64.37 -77.02 -54.07
N GLU A 447 65.31 -76.10 -54.23
CA GLU A 447 65.24 -75.05 -55.26
C GLU A 447 65.27 -75.61 -56.70
N GLU A 448 65.92 -76.75 -56.93
CA GLU A 448 66.06 -77.32 -58.28
C GLU A 448 64.76 -77.96 -58.80
N LYS A 449 63.89 -78.46 -57.91
CA LYS A 449 62.56 -79.00 -58.30
C LYS A 449 61.56 -77.89 -58.67
N LEU A 450 61.82 -76.65 -58.28
CA LEU A 450 61.00 -75.46 -58.57
C LEU A 450 60.85 -75.20 -60.08
N GLN A 451 61.78 -75.68 -60.91
CA GLN A 451 61.81 -75.36 -62.33
C GLN A 451 60.82 -76.18 -63.17
N ASN A 452 60.56 -77.44 -62.82
CA ASN A 452 59.65 -78.31 -63.59
C ASN A 452 58.16 -77.98 -63.37
N THR A 453 57.80 -77.41 -62.22
CA THR A 453 56.39 -77.07 -61.91
C THR A 453 55.87 -75.89 -62.74
N LYS A 454 56.75 -74.98 -63.19
CA LYS A 454 56.40 -73.78 -63.97
C LYS A 454 55.67 -74.09 -65.28
N ASN A 455 56.01 -75.19 -65.95
CA ASN A 455 55.41 -75.53 -67.25
C ASN A 455 53.95 -75.99 -67.15
N LEU A 456 53.52 -76.52 -65.99
CA LEU A 456 52.13 -76.93 -65.77
C LEU A 456 51.22 -75.72 -65.44
N ILE A 457 51.80 -74.66 -64.88
CA ILE A 457 51.09 -73.43 -64.49
C ILE A 457 50.50 -72.73 -65.73
N SER A 458 51.22 -72.70 -66.86
CA SER A 458 50.79 -72.00 -68.08
C SER A 458 49.45 -72.46 -68.69
N HIS A 459 49.05 -73.72 -68.49
CA HIS A 459 47.75 -74.19 -68.99
C HIS A 459 46.59 -73.86 -68.04
N LEU A 460 46.85 -73.77 -66.73
CA LEU A 460 45.87 -73.34 -65.73
C LEU A 460 45.59 -71.83 -65.80
N GLU A 461 46.57 -71.04 -66.25
CA GLU A 461 46.43 -69.59 -66.44
C GLU A 461 45.32 -69.23 -67.44
N LYS A 462 45.23 -69.89 -68.60
CA LYS A 462 44.19 -69.56 -69.61
C LYS A 462 42.75 -69.82 -69.15
N ILE A 463 42.53 -70.80 -68.28
CA ILE A 463 41.20 -71.09 -67.72
C ILE A 463 40.89 -70.10 -66.59
N LYS A 464 41.91 -69.67 -65.83
CA LYS A 464 41.79 -68.59 -64.85
C LYS A 464 41.41 -67.26 -65.53
N ASP A 465 42.00 -66.93 -66.68
CA ASP A 465 41.79 -65.65 -67.37
C ASP A 465 40.33 -65.39 -67.79
N THR A 466 39.58 -66.42 -68.23
CA THR A 466 38.16 -66.25 -68.61
C THR A 466 37.23 -66.03 -67.41
N TYR A 467 37.46 -66.74 -66.30
CA TYR A 467 36.77 -66.44 -65.03
C TYR A 467 37.13 -65.04 -64.53
N ASP A 468 38.41 -64.66 -64.57
CA ASP A 468 38.89 -63.37 -64.08
C ASP A 468 38.32 -62.20 -64.92
N ALA A 469 38.06 -62.39 -66.22
CA ALA A 469 37.40 -61.41 -67.08
C ALA A 469 35.93 -61.14 -66.69
N ARG A 470 35.12 -62.18 -66.46
CA ARG A 470 33.71 -62.00 -66.06
C ARG A 470 33.58 -61.47 -64.62
N ILE A 471 34.48 -61.89 -63.73
CA ILE A 471 34.61 -61.32 -62.37
C ILE A 471 34.97 -59.82 -62.45
N LYS A 472 35.79 -59.37 -63.41
CA LYS A 472 36.15 -57.96 -63.60
C LYS A 472 34.94 -57.09 -63.98
N GLU A 473 34.06 -57.58 -64.85
CA GLU A 473 32.83 -56.87 -65.27
C GLU A 473 31.84 -56.71 -64.10
N LEU A 474 31.55 -57.79 -63.36
CA LEU A 474 30.67 -57.74 -62.20
C LEU A 474 31.26 -56.88 -61.06
N LYS A 475 32.59 -56.89 -60.88
CA LYS A 475 33.27 -55.97 -59.94
C LYS A 475 33.16 -54.50 -60.34
N ALA A 476 33.08 -54.17 -61.63
CA ALA A 476 32.88 -52.79 -62.08
C ALA A 476 31.46 -52.29 -61.70
N GLN A 477 30.43 -53.09 -61.94
CA GLN A 477 29.05 -52.79 -61.53
C GLN A 477 28.90 -52.74 -60.00
N LEU A 478 29.62 -53.59 -59.27
CA LEU A 478 29.67 -53.53 -57.81
C LEU A 478 30.30 -52.20 -57.33
N LYS A 479 31.38 -51.74 -57.98
CA LYS A 479 32.04 -50.47 -57.66
C LYS A 479 31.13 -49.27 -57.92
N GLU A 480 30.43 -49.23 -59.05
CA GLU A 480 29.46 -48.18 -59.37
C GLU A 480 28.31 -48.13 -58.34
N ASN A 481 27.81 -49.29 -57.90
CA ASN A 481 26.81 -49.36 -56.84
C ASN A 481 27.37 -48.93 -55.47
N GLN A 482 28.64 -49.22 -55.16
CA GLN A 482 29.31 -48.74 -53.94
C GLN A 482 29.51 -47.22 -53.94
N GLU A 483 29.81 -46.63 -55.10
CA GLU A 483 29.99 -45.18 -55.27
C GLU A 483 28.64 -44.44 -55.17
N ASN A 484 27.58 -45.00 -55.76
CA ASN A 484 26.20 -44.56 -55.56
C ASN A 484 25.73 -44.71 -54.10
N LEU A 485 26.17 -45.74 -53.37
CA LEU A 485 25.90 -45.88 -51.94
C LEU A 485 26.62 -44.80 -51.12
N LYS A 486 27.91 -44.51 -51.39
CA LYS A 486 28.62 -43.39 -50.77
C LYS A 486 27.89 -42.05 -50.98
N ASN A 487 27.49 -41.76 -52.21
CA ASN A 487 26.76 -40.53 -52.56
C ASN A 487 25.34 -40.44 -51.97
N ILE A 488 24.75 -41.55 -51.55
CA ILE A 488 23.47 -41.57 -50.80
C ILE A 488 23.72 -41.42 -49.30
N ASN A 489 24.81 -41.98 -48.78
CA ASN A 489 25.21 -41.80 -47.37
C ASN A 489 25.56 -40.33 -47.09
N THR A 490 26.45 -39.71 -47.87
CA THR A 490 26.82 -38.29 -47.66
C THR A 490 25.61 -37.37 -47.67
N LYS A 491 24.68 -37.57 -48.62
CA LYS A 491 23.40 -36.84 -48.64
C LYS A 491 22.51 -37.18 -47.43
N SER A 492 22.52 -38.42 -46.96
CA SER A 492 21.79 -38.77 -45.73
C SER A 492 22.39 -38.05 -44.51
N ASP A 493 23.70 -37.84 -44.48
CA ASP A 493 24.41 -37.18 -43.38
C ASP A 493 24.17 -35.65 -43.43
N GLU A 494 24.21 -35.03 -44.61
CA GLU A 494 23.81 -33.63 -44.85
C GLU A 494 22.37 -33.34 -44.36
N TRP A 495 21.42 -34.24 -44.67
CA TRP A 495 20.03 -34.09 -44.20
C TRP A 495 19.86 -34.41 -42.71
N GLN A 496 20.75 -35.23 -42.11
CA GLN A 496 20.83 -35.45 -40.66
C GLN A 496 21.30 -34.19 -39.93
N GLU A 497 22.39 -33.56 -40.38
CA GLU A 497 22.89 -32.30 -39.81
C GLU A 497 21.83 -31.20 -39.93
N LYS A 498 21.15 -31.10 -41.08
CA LYS A 498 20.04 -30.16 -41.26
C LYS A 498 18.87 -30.45 -40.31
N LYS A 499 18.53 -31.73 -40.07
CA LYS A 499 17.52 -32.14 -39.09
C LYS A 499 17.90 -31.69 -37.68
N GLU A 500 19.13 -31.96 -37.25
CA GLU A 500 19.63 -31.60 -35.91
C GLU A 500 19.67 -30.07 -35.71
N ASN A 501 20.10 -29.32 -36.72
CA ASN A 501 20.05 -27.86 -36.72
C ASN A 501 18.61 -27.34 -36.55
N VAL A 502 17.64 -27.86 -37.32
CA VAL A 502 16.21 -27.46 -37.18
C VAL A 502 15.63 -27.88 -35.83
N GLU A 503 15.99 -29.05 -35.29
CA GLU A 503 15.60 -29.46 -33.93
C GLU A 503 16.19 -28.52 -32.86
N SER A 504 17.42 -28.05 -33.04
CA SER A 504 18.04 -27.05 -32.14
C SER A 504 17.31 -25.71 -32.19
N GLU A 505 16.92 -25.24 -33.38
CA GLU A 505 16.13 -24.01 -33.56
C GLU A 505 14.76 -24.15 -32.87
N ILE A 506 14.05 -25.26 -33.10
CA ILE A 506 12.76 -25.56 -32.45
C ILE A 506 12.90 -25.56 -30.93
N ASN A 507 13.95 -26.18 -30.39
CA ASN A 507 14.20 -26.21 -28.94
C ASN A 507 14.51 -24.80 -28.39
N SER A 508 15.24 -23.96 -29.11
CA SER A 508 15.47 -22.55 -28.73
C SER A 508 14.17 -21.72 -28.72
N LEU A 509 13.28 -21.95 -29.69
CA LEU A 509 11.98 -21.28 -29.77
C LEU A 509 11.04 -21.76 -28.65
N ARG A 510 11.07 -23.06 -28.31
CA ARG A 510 10.34 -23.62 -27.16
C ARG A 510 10.83 -23.03 -25.84
N ALA A 511 12.14 -22.93 -25.63
CA ALA A 511 12.71 -22.25 -24.46
C ALA A 511 12.25 -20.79 -24.36
N LYS A 512 12.15 -20.09 -25.49
CA LYS A 512 11.62 -18.72 -25.56
C LYS A 512 10.11 -18.62 -25.22
N ILE A 513 9.31 -19.65 -25.47
CA ILE A 513 7.92 -19.72 -24.99
C ILE A 513 7.86 -19.90 -23.48
N VAL A 514 8.76 -20.70 -22.89
CA VAL A 514 8.88 -20.85 -21.43
C VAL A 514 9.24 -19.50 -20.81
N GLU A 515 10.29 -18.84 -21.29
CA GLU A 515 10.71 -17.51 -20.85
C GLU A 515 9.58 -16.47 -20.96
N LEU A 516 8.85 -16.44 -22.09
CA LEU A 516 7.72 -15.52 -22.27
C LEU A 516 6.55 -15.80 -21.31
N ASN A 517 6.33 -17.06 -20.91
CA ASN A 517 5.33 -17.40 -19.90
C ASN A 517 5.79 -17.03 -18.48
N GLU A 518 7.05 -17.27 -18.12
CA GLU A 518 7.62 -16.80 -16.85
C GLU A 518 7.58 -15.28 -16.74
N GLN A 519 7.96 -14.54 -17.78
CA GLN A 519 7.85 -13.08 -17.83
C GLN A 519 6.40 -12.58 -17.71
N LYS A 520 5.45 -13.30 -18.31
CA LYS A 520 4.00 -13.01 -18.21
C LYS A 520 3.49 -13.21 -16.79
N GLU A 521 3.87 -14.30 -16.12
CA GLU A 521 3.48 -14.60 -14.75
C GLU A 521 4.14 -13.63 -13.76
N ASN A 522 5.45 -13.39 -13.86
CA ASN A 522 6.16 -12.42 -13.03
C ASN A 522 5.56 -11.01 -13.16
N LYS A 523 5.20 -10.58 -14.38
CA LYS A 523 4.57 -9.27 -14.61
C LYS A 523 3.12 -9.23 -14.13
N LEU A 524 2.39 -10.34 -14.20
CA LEU A 524 1.04 -10.46 -13.65
C LEU A 524 1.08 -10.38 -12.11
N ASN A 525 1.93 -11.18 -11.48
CA ASN A 525 2.10 -11.24 -10.03
C ASN A 525 2.49 -9.86 -9.48
N LYS A 526 3.53 -9.22 -10.03
CA LYS A 526 3.92 -7.85 -9.66
C LYS A 526 2.78 -6.84 -9.78
N LYS A 527 1.96 -6.92 -10.84
CA LYS A 527 0.82 -6.01 -11.01
C LYS A 527 -0.36 -6.33 -10.09
N LEU A 528 -0.60 -7.59 -9.74
CA LEU A 528 -1.58 -7.98 -8.74
C LEU A 528 -1.15 -7.56 -7.33
N GLU A 529 0.15 -7.65 -7.03
CA GLU A 529 0.74 -7.19 -5.77
C GLU A 529 0.66 -5.67 -5.61
N GLU A 530 1.00 -4.88 -6.65
CA GLU A 530 0.76 -3.42 -6.68
C GLU A 530 -0.73 -3.06 -6.46
N ILE A 531 -1.66 -3.88 -6.97
CA ILE A 531 -3.10 -3.68 -6.76
C ILE A 531 -3.51 -4.03 -5.32
N SER A 532 -2.97 -5.12 -4.76
CA SER A 532 -3.26 -5.57 -3.39
C SER A 532 -2.67 -4.63 -2.34
N GLN A 533 -1.48 -4.06 -2.58
CA GLN A 533 -0.91 -3.02 -1.73
C GLN A 533 -1.78 -1.76 -1.72
N LYS A 534 -2.25 -1.32 -2.90
CA LYS A 534 -3.21 -0.20 -3.02
C LYS A 534 -4.59 -0.52 -2.45
N GLU A 535 -5.01 -1.78 -2.45
CA GLU A 535 -6.21 -2.22 -1.73
C GLU A 535 -6.01 -2.03 -0.24
N LYS A 536 -4.89 -2.50 0.32
CA LYS A 536 -4.56 -2.32 1.73
C LYS A 536 -4.52 -0.84 2.10
N GLU A 537 -3.71 -0.02 1.42
CA GLU A 537 -3.60 1.42 1.66
C GLU A 537 -4.95 2.17 1.58
N ARG A 538 -5.86 1.77 0.69
CA ARG A 538 -7.21 2.38 0.59
C ARG A 538 -8.17 1.88 1.68
N LYS A 539 -8.03 0.64 2.16
CA LYS A 539 -8.82 0.10 3.27
C LYS A 539 -8.36 0.68 4.62
N GLU A 540 -7.05 0.77 4.82
CA GLU A 540 -6.36 1.34 6.00
C GLU A 540 -6.81 2.80 6.22
N LYS A 541 -6.74 3.64 5.17
CA LYS A 541 -7.28 5.02 5.15
C LYS A 541 -8.79 5.17 5.39
N ILE A 542 -9.57 4.08 5.36
CA ILE A 542 -11.00 4.08 5.69
C ILE A 542 -11.24 3.56 7.11
N LEU A 543 -10.36 2.68 7.61
CA LEU A 543 -10.43 2.16 8.97
C LEU A 543 -9.93 3.20 9.99
N GLU A 544 -8.73 3.76 9.79
CA GLU A 544 -8.02 4.69 10.70
C GLU A 544 -8.81 5.99 10.97
N GLY A 545 -9.71 6.37 10.06
CA GLY A 545 -10.52 7.59 10.18
C GLY A 545 -9.66 8.87 10.14
N TYR A 546 -10.24 9.98 10.59
CA TYR A 546 -9.52 11.26 10.73
C TYR A 546 -8.75 11.38 12.07
N HIS A 547 -8.82 10.35 12.93
CA HIS A 547 -8.39 10.48 14.33
C HIS A 547 -6.88 10.41 14.51
N GLU A 548 -6.19 9.45 13.89
CA GLU A 548 -4.74 9.27 14.11
C GLU A 548 -3.88 10.38 13.49
N ILE A 549 -4.37 11.08 12.45
CA ILE A 549 -3.63 12.14 11.73
C ILE A 549 -3.32 13.36 12.62
N THR A 550 -4.00 13.50 13.76
CA THR A 550 -3.96 14.75 14.56
C THR A 550 -3.48 14.61 15.99
N GLY A 551 -3.25 13.39 16.52
CA GLY A 551 -2.63 13.15 17.83
C GLY A 551 -3.39 13.64 19.08
N GLU A 552 -4.47 14.41 18.94
CA GLU A 552 -5.24 14.95 20.06
C GLU A 552 -6.52 14.13 20.32
N PHE A 553 -6.73 13.72 21.57
CA PHE A 553 -8.01 13.20 22.06
C PHE A 553 -9.04 14.33 22.18
N VAL A 554 -9.63 14.75 21.04
CA VAL A 554 -10.73 15.72 21.03
C VAL A 554 -12.00 15.06 21.58
N ARG A 555 -12.53 15.58 22.69
CA ARG A 555 -13.74 15.03 23.34
C ARG A 555 -14.96 14.98 22.42
N ASP A 556 -15.85 14.03 22.71
CA ASP A 556 -17.20 13.89 22.16
C ASP A 556 -17.99 15.22 22.21
N ASN A 557 -18.90 15.40 21.26
CA ASN A 557 -19.97 16.39 21.33
C ASN A 557 -21.02 15.94 22.34
N TYR A 558 -21.40 16.82 23.25
CA TYR A 558 -22.45 16.57 24.22
C TYR A 558 -23.67 17.40 23.86
N PHE A 559 -24.84 16.77 23.78
CA PHE A 559 -26.08 17.41 23.38
C PHE A 559 -27.17 17.29 24.45
N LEU A 560 -27.99 18.32 24.61
CA LEU A 560 -29.19 18.28 25.46
C LEU A 560 -30.42 18.64 24.64
N LEU A 561 -31.53 17.98 24.95
CA LEU A 561 -32.84 18.26 24.36
C LEU A 561 -33.46 19.48 25.04
N PHE A 562 -33.89 20.48 24.27
CA PHE A 562 -34.51 21.67 24.81
C PHE A 562 -35.84 21.36 25.52
N ASN A 563 -36.07 21.99 26.69
CA ASN A 563 -37.29 21.88 27.48
C ASN A 563 -37.73 20.43 27.83
N GLN A 564 -36.79 19.48 27.85
CA GLN A 564 -37.00 18.09 28.24
C GLN A 564 -36.04 17.68 29.37
N GLU A 565 -36.39 16.64 30.14
CA GLU A 565 -35.50 16.05 31.14
C GLU A 565 -34.38 15.25 30.46
N ASN A 566 -33.14 15.74 30.56
CA ASN A 566 -31.96 15.05 30.07
C ASN A 566 -31.29 14.31 31.22
N ARG A 567 -31.02 13.02 31.03
CA ARG A 567 -30.39 12.15 32.04
C ARG A 567 -28.95 11.89 31.65
N LEU A 568 -28.03 12.21 32.54
CA LEU A 568 -26.60 12.21 32.27
C LEU A 568 -25.89 11.15 33.11
N LYS A 569 -24.97 10.42 32.50
CA LYS A 569 -23.95 9.62 33.18
C LYS A 569 -22.58 10.22 32.86
N TYR A 570 -21.90 10.69 33.88
CA TYR A 570 -20.48 11.02 33.88
C TYR A 570 -19.68 9.80 34.36
N SER A 571 -18.58 9.50 33.70
CA SER A 571 -17.52 8.59 34.16
C SER A 571 -16.22 9.38 34.19
N ILE A 572 -15.69 9.64 35.38
CA ILE A 572 -14.42 10.31 35.63
C ILE A 572 -13.39 9.24 35.94
N PHE A 573 -12.32 9.18 35.14
CA PHE A 573 -11.23 8.23 35.28
C PHE A 573 -9.99 8.96 35.79
N ILE A 574 -9.34 8.37 36.78
CA ILE A 574 -8.08 8.87 37.36
C ILE A 574 -7.06 7.75 37.29
N GLU A 575 -5.89 8.03 36.75
CA GLU A 575 -4.82 7.05 36.56
C GLU A 575 -3.51 7.57 37.14
N ASN A 576 -2.89 6.77 38.01
CA ASN A 576 -1.51 7.02 38.43
C ASN A 576 -0.56 6.47 37.36
N THR A 577 0.13 7.38 36.66
CA THR A 577 1.13 7.06 35.63
C THR A 577 2.58 7.14 36.12
N SER A 578 2.80 7.42 37.40
CA SER A 578 4.13 7.39 38.02
C SER A 578 4.50 6.00 38.57
N GLU A 579 5.76 5.85 38.97
CA GLU A 579 6.30 4.64 39.58
C GLU A 579 6.04 4.56 41.11
N ASP A 580 5.60 5.66 41.75
CA ASP A 580 5.36 5.75 43.19
C ASP A 580 3.87 5.80 43.57
N LEU A 581 3.57 5.56 44.85
CA LEU A 581 2.23 5.69 45.43
C LEU A 581 1.80 7.15 45.54
N VAL A 582 0.59 7.47 45.06
CA VAL A 582 -0.09 8.75 45.32
C VAL A 582 -1.01 8.61 46.53
N GLU A 583 -0.95 9.54 47.48
CA GLU A 583 -1.78 9.59 48.70
C GLU A 583 -2.69 10.83 48.75
N ASP A 584 -3.75 10.77 49.55
CA ASP A 584 -4.67 11.88 49.87
C ASP A 584 -5.26 12.60 48.65
N LEU A 585 -5.64 11.83 47.62
CA LEU A 585 -6.15 12.35 46.37
C LEU A 585 -7.62 12.77 46.51
N ARG A 586 -7.90 14.07 46.36
CA ARG A 586 -9.24 14.67 46.44
C ARG A 586 -9.66 15.24 45.09
N ILE A 587 -10.94 15.08 44.73
CA ILE A 587 -11.49 15.48 43.43
C ILE A 587 -12.80 16.21 43.65
N ALA A 588 -12.87 17.49 43.28
CA ALA A 588 -14.11 18.24 43.21
C ALA A 588 -14.63 18.31 41.77
N LYS A 589 -15.85 17.81 41.56
CA LYS A 589 -16.63 18.02 40.33
C LYS A 589 -17.74 19.03 40.65
N GLN A 590 -17.69 20.19 40.03
CA GLN A 590 -18.63 21.30 40.24
C GLN A 590 -19.60 21.38 39.07
N PHE A 591 -20.89 21.60 39.34
CA PHE A 591 -21.95 21.75 38.34
C PHE A 591 -22.66 23.11 38.52
N SER A 592 -23.33 23.59 37.47
CA SER A 592 -24.21 24.77 37.55
C SER A 592 -25.56 24.43 38.24
N GLU A 593 -26.31 25.45 38.64
CA GLU A 593 -27.58 25.29 39.38
C GLU A 593 -28.71 24.62 38.57
N GLU A 594 -28.54 24.41 37.27
CA GLU A 594 -29.50 23.72 36.42
C GLU A 594 -29.51 22.19 36.63
N PHE A 595 -28.41 21.64 37.15
CA PHE A 595 -28.22 20.20 37.39
C PHE A 595 -28.87 19.75 38.70
N ARG A 596 -29.48 18.55 38.68
CA ARG A 596 -30.28 17.99 39.78
C ARG A 596 -30.06 16.49 39.94
N ASP A 597 -30.71 15.93 40.96
CA ASP A 597 -30.84 14.48 41.18
C ASP A 597 -29.51 13.70 41.22
N PHE A 598 -28.46 14.30 41.78
CA PHE A 598 -27.12 13.72 41.87
C PHE A 598 -27.12 12.38 42.61
N LYS A 599 -26.54 11.37 41.96
CA LYS A 599 -26.18 10.06 42.53
C LYS A 599 -24.78 9.70 42.06
N TYR A 600 -24.03 8.93 42.83
CA TYR A 600 -22.69 8.49 42.44
C TYR A 600 -22.47 7.01 42.74
N ASP A 601 -21.47 6.43 42.08
CA ASP A 601 -21.03 5.04 42.24
C ASP A 601 -19.50 4.98 42.01
N SER A 602 -18.77 4.32 42.91
CA SER A 602 -17.33 4.08 42.80
C SER A 602 -16.88 3.04 43.83
N SER A 603 -15.91 2.21 43.45
CA SER A 603 -15.24 1.25 44.34
C SER A 603 -13.93 1.76 44.94
N SER A 604 -13.45 2.93 44.51
CA SER A 604 -12.14 3.49 44.89
C SER A 604 -12.22 4.70 45.84
N VAL A 605 -13.42 5.23 46.04
CA VAL A 605 -13.68 6.42 46.88
C VAL A 605 -13.86 6.02 48.34
N SER A 606 -13.19 6.73 49.25
CA SER A 606 -13.30 6.53 50.70
C SER A 606 -14.37 7.41 51.36
N ASP A 607 -14.60 8.62 50.86
CA ASP A 607 -15.59 9.57 51.39
C ASP A 607 -16.08 10.54 50.30
N VAL A 608 -17.30 11.09 50.46
CA VAL A 608 -17.92 12.04 49.53
C VAL A 608 -18.63 13.17 50.28
N GLU A 609 -18.18 14.41 50.04
CA GLU A 609 -18.85 15.62 50.52
C GLU A 609 -19.69 16.24 49.38
N ILE A 610 -20.92 16.67 49.67
CA ILE A 610 -21.81 17.34 48.70
C ILE A 610 -22.06 18.77 49.17
N GLN A 611 -21.63 19.75 48.37
CA GLN A 611 -21.70 21.17 48.73
C GLN A 611 -22.23 22.00 47.54
N LYS A 612 -23.46 22.56 47.65
CA LYS A 612 -24.06 23.52 46.69
C LYS A 612 -23.84 23.18 45.19
N GLY A 613 -24.15 21.95 44.77
CA GLY A 613 -23.96 21.53 43.37
C GLY A 613 -22.54 21.07 43.02
N SER A 614 -21.65 20.97 43.99
CA SER A 614 -20.33 20.33 43.87
C SER A 614 -20.30 19.00 44.61
N LEU A 615 -19.65 18.00 44.01
CA LEU A 615 -19.36 16.69 44.58
C LEU A 615 -17.85 16.58 44.81
N ILE A 616 -17.43 16.36 46.05
CA ILE A 616 -16.02 16.26 46.44
C ILE A 616 -15.74 14.83 46.90
N PHE A 617 -15.01 14.07 46.09
CA PHE A 617 -14.61 12.69 46.35
C PHE A 617 -13.21 12.65 46.96
N SER A 618 -13.01 11.79 47.97
CA SER A 618 -11.68 11.49 48.52
C SER A 618 -11.26 10.06 48.18
N ILE A 619 -10.00 9.86 47.81
CA ILE A 619 -9.37 8.58 47.51
C ILE A 619 -8.09 8.51 48.35
N ASN A 620 -8.02 7.57 49.30
CA ASN A 620 -6.93 7.51 50.29
C ASN A 620 -5.56 7.31 49.64
N SER A 621 -5.46 6.42 48.66
CA SER A 621 -4.25 6.22 47.87
C SER A 621 -4.53 5.57 46.51
N LEU A 622 -3.61 5.73 45.55
CA LEU A 622 -3.66 5.14 44.22
C LEU A 622 -2.28 4.60 43.83
N GLU A 623 -2.15 3.27 43.84
CA GLU A 623 -0.92 2.54 43.50
C GLU A 623 -0.44 2.79 42.05
N PRO A 624 0.87 2.61 41.76
CA PRO A 624 1.44 2.74 40.41
C PRO A 624 0.66 1.96 39.34
N GLY A 625 0.36 2.64 38.23
CA GLY A 625 -0.39 2.07 37.09
C GLY A 625 -1.85 1.70 37.37
N LYS A 626 -2.41 2.03 38.55
CA LYS A 626 -3.83 1.78 38.86
C LYS A 626 -4.72 2.92 38.38
N LYS A 627 -5.98 2.55 38.14
CA LYS A 627 -7.06 3.45 37.71
C LYS A 627 -8.20 3.40 38.71
N ALA A 628 -8.74 4.56 39.05
CA ALA A 628 -10.01 4.73 39.74
C ALA A 628 -11.07 5.23 38.74
N GLU A 629 -12.29 4.71 38.82
CA GLU A 629 -13.46 5.26 38.11
C GLU A 629 -14.47 5.80 39.13
N ILE A 630 -14.95 7.02 38.89
CA ILE A 630 -16.05 7.64 39.63
C ILE A 630 -17.18 7.90 38.63
N ILE A 631 -18.33 7.27 38.88
CA ILE A 631 -19.53 7.46 38.07
C ILE A 631 -20.44 8.45 38.80
N VAL A 632 -20.94 9.46 38.08
CA VAL A 632 -21.96 10.39 38.57
C VAL A 632 -23.16 10.40 37.63
N TYR A 633 -24.35 10.19 38.19
CA TYR A 633 -25.63 10.34 37.51
C TYR A 633 -26.29 11.65 37.94
N THR A 634 -26.85 12.40 37.00
CA THR A 634 -27.54 13.67 37.26
C THR A 634 -28.58 13.94 36.16
N SER A 635 -29.54 14.82 36.43
CA SER A 635 -30.56 15.30 35.49
C SER A 635 -30.40 16.79 35.20
N ILE A 636 -30.76 17.24 34.00
CA ILE A 636 -30.84 18.66 33.63
C ILE A 636 -32.00 18.91 32.67
N SER A 637 -32.71 20.03 32.83
CA SER A 637 -33.81 20.45 31.94
C SER A 637 -33.56 21.87 31.41
N PRO A 638 -32.89 22.03 30.25
CA PRO A 638 -32.56 23.34 29.68
C PRO A 638 -33.80 24.18 29.41
N LYS A 639 -33.87 25.37 30.03
CA LYS A 639 -34.96 26.34 29.82
C LYS A 639 -34.63 27.44 28.81
N ASN A 640 -33.33 27.65 28.56
CA ASN A 640 -32.81 28.62 27.60
C ASN A 640 -32.05 27.89 26.49
N ARG A 641 -32.02 28.48 25.29
CA ARG A 641 -31.27 27.96 24.12
C ARG A 641 -29.84 28.52 24.14
N GLN A 642 -29.07 28.12 25.14
CA GLN A 642 -27.69 28.55 25.36
C GLN A 642 -26.83 27.32 25.67
N MET A 643 -25.54 27.40 25.36
CA MET A 643 -24.59 26.34 25.71
C MET A 643 -24.43 26.28 27.23
N ILE A 644 -24.44 25.07 27.80
CA ILE A 644 -24.35 24.84 29.25
C ILE A 644 -23.03 24.14 29.56
N GLY A 645 -22.33 24.57 30.61
CA GLY A 645 -21.08 23.92 31.05
C GLY A 645 -21.29 22.46 31.45
N THR A 646 -20.34 21.58 31.16
CA THR A 646 -20.39 20.19 31.63
C THR A 646 -20.00 20.02 33.09
N GLY A 647 -19.57 21.10 33.75
CA GLY A 647 -18.98 21.15 35.07
C GLY A 647 -17.46 21.03 35.04
N ASN A 648 -16.76 21.87 35.79
CA ASN A 648 -15.30 21.83 35.95
C ASN A 648 -14.86 20.71 36.90
N ILE A 649 -13.65 20.19 36.70
CA ILE A 649 -12.99 19.25 37.62
C ILE A 649 -11.75 19.93 38.23
N GLN A 650 -11.67 19.92 39.54
CA GLN A 650 -10.47 20.25 40.32
C GLN A 650 -10.00 18.97 41.01
N LEU A 651 -8.70 18.70 41.01
CA LEU A 651 -8.09 17.56 41.70
C LEU A 651 -6.88 18.07 42.50
N SER A 652 -6.64 17.51 43.68
CA SER A 652 -5.49 17.86 44.52
C SER A 652 -4.98 16.59 45.21
N TYR A 653 -3.65 16.38 45.26
CA TYR A 653 -3.05 15.20 45.90
C TYR A 653 -1.64 15.48 46.42
N ILE A 654 -1.13 14.55 47.23
CA ILE A 654 0.22 14.61 47.81
C ILE A 654 1.10 13.52 47.17
N TYR A 655 2.22 13.94 46.59
CA TYR A 655 3.30 13.06 46.15
C TYR A 655 4.37 13.04 47.27
N LYS A 656 4.43 11.91 47.98
CA LYS A 656 5.09 11.79 49.28
C LYS A 656 6.49 11.21 49.16
N ASN A 657 7.43 11.74 49.95
CA ASN A 657 8.86 11.42 49.89
C ASN A 657 9.53 11.74 48.54
N GLN A 658 8.84 12.48 47.67
CA GLN A 658 9.29 12.88 46.34
C GLN A 658 8.99 14.36 46.07
N ILE A 659 9.60 14.87 45.01
CA ILE A 659 9.41 16.20 44.42
C ILE A 659 9.42 16.05 42.89
N MET A 660 8.91 17.03 42.15
CA MET A 660 8.88 16.96 40.68
C MET A 660 10.06 17.68 40.02
N SER A 661 10.69 18.66 40.65
CA SER A 661 11.72 19.49 39.97
C SER A 661 13.13 18.88 39.85
N ASN A 662 13.27 17.56 40.04
CA ASN A 662 14.56 16.84 40.07
C ASN A 662 15.63 17.41 41.02
N LEU A 663 15.28 18.33 41.93
CA LEU A 663 16.21 19.03 42.81
C LEU A 663 16.84 18.09 43.85
N GLU A 664 18.04 17.58 43.54
CA GLU A 664 18.79 16.72 44.43
C GLU A 664 19.57 17.55 45.45
N ILE A 665 19.55 17.09 46.70
CA ILE A 665 20.28 17.72 47.79
C ILE A 665 21.45 16.81 48.09
N ASP A 666 22.60 17.12 47.49
CA ASP A 666 23.78 16.25 47.56
C ASP A 666 24.30 16.20 49.00
N HIS A 667 24.61 17.36 49.57
CA HIS A 667 25.27 17.48 50.87
C HIS A 667 24.87 18.76 51.62
N LEU A 668 24.21 18.61 52.78
CA LEU A 668 24.28 19.64 53.81
C LEU A 668 25.60 19.50 54.58
N ARG A 669 26.48 20.49 54.47
CA ARG A 669 27.72 20.59 55.26
C ARG A 669 27.51 21.60 56.38
N GLY A 670 28.01 21.32 57.57
CA GLY A 670 27.95 22.27 58.69
C GLY A 670 28.68 21.75 59.91
N TYR A 671 29.01 22.63 60.85
CA TYR A 671 29.78 22.28 62.03
C TYR A 671 28.97 22.48 63.31
N SER A 672 29.23 21.62 64.30
CA SER A 672 28.73 21.75 65.67
C SER A 672 29.86 21.48 66.65
N HIS A 673 29.59 21.47 67.95
CA HIS A 673 30.61 21.43 68.99
C HIS A 673 31.36 20.09 69.04
N ALA A 674 32.59 20.09 68.52
CA ALA A 674 33.53 18.96 68.58
C ALA A 674 34.82 19.33 69.34
N MET A 675 35.47 18.33 69.93
CA MET A 675 36.78 18.45 70.57
C MET A 675 37.82 17.63 69.82
N HIS A 676 38.95 18.23 69.48
CA HIS A 676 40.12 17.50 68.98
C HIS A 676 41.35 17.72 69.88
N ALA A 677 41.97 16.65 70.36
CA ALA A 677 43.13 16.66 71.24
C ALA A 677 44.27 15.82 70.65
N MET A 678 45.50 16.23 70.93
CA MET A 678 46.67 15.36 70.74
C MET A 678 46.96 14.71 72.09
N GLN A 679 47.02 13.37 72.13
CA GLN A 679 47.53 12.63 73.27
C GLN A 679 49.00 12.34 72.99
N ILE A 680 49.88 12.98 73.76
CA ILE A 680 51.34 12.88 73.62
C ILE A 680 51.87 12.33 74.94
N LYS A 681 52.61 11.21 74.90
CA LYS A 681 53.21 10.57 76.07
C LYS A 681 54.61 10.06 75.75
N GLU A 682 55.60 10.52 76.52
CA GLU A 682 56.97 10.00 76.44
C GLU A 682 57.03 8.51 76.83
N LYS A 683 57.94 7.76 76.20
CA LYS A 683 58.22 6.37 76.55
C LYS A 683 59.05 6.28 77.83
N GLU A 684 58.48 5.67 78.85
CA GLU A 684 59.15 5.32 80.11
C GLU A 684 60.44 4.49 79.93
N THR A 685 60.58 3.78 78.80
CA THR A 685 61.75 2.94 78.46
C THR A 685 62.77 3.63 77.55
N GLU A 686 62.42 4.75 76.90
CA GLU A 686 63.22 5.39 75.85
C GLU A 686 63.04 6.92 75.90
N PRO A 687 63.92 7.66 76.60
CA PRO A 687 63.87 9.12 76.65
C PRO A 687 63.91 9.75 75.27
N ASN A 688 63.28 10.93 75.12
CA ASN A 688 63.14 11.66 73.85
C ASN A 688 62.34 10.92 72.76
N LYS A 689 61.63 9.82 73.10
CA LYS A 689 60.67 9.16 72.20
C LYS A 689 59.24 9.32 72.70
N TRP A 690 58.39 9.87 71.85
CA TRP A 690 57.03 10.27 72.17
C TRP A 690 56.02 9.41 71.40
N ARG A 691 55.14 8.72 72.12
CA ARG A 691 53.94 8.11 71.53
C ARG A 691 52.84 9.14 71.42
N CYS A 692 52.30 9.27 70.22
CA CYS A 692 51.37 10.31 69.83
C CYS A 692 50.13 9.68 69.19
N SER A 693 48.94 10.16 69.56
CA SER A 693 47.69 9.83 68.87
C SER A 693 46.75 11.03 68.85
N LEU A 694 45.83 11.06 67.89
CA LEU A 694 44.80 12.08 67.80
C LEU A 694 43.46 11.55 68.32
N ILE A 695 42.84 12.31 69.22
CA ILE A 695 41.48 12.07 69.72
C ILE A 695 40.55 13.10 69.09
N PHE A 696 39.46 12.66 68.47
CA PHE A 696 38.33 13.50 68.07
C PHE A 696 37.09 13.04 68.84
N LYS A 697 36.32 13.96 69.43
CA LYS A 697 35.09 13.66 70.19
C LYS A 697 33.96 14.59 69.73
N ASN A 698 32.82 14.00 69.39
CA ASN A 698 31.59 14.74 69.19
C ASN A 698 31.06 15.16 70.57
N ASN A 699 31.11 16.46 70.90
CA ASN A 699 30.57 16.98 72.16
C ASN A 699 29.12 17.48 72.02
N SER A 700 28.57 17.49 70.81
CA SER A 700 27.22 17.97 70.51
C SER A 700 26.15 16.90 70.74
N GLU A 701 24.89 17.32 70.67
CA GLU A 701 23.70 16.46 70.63
C GLU A 701 23.35 15.94 69.23
N ILE A 702 24.09 16.30 68.18
CA ILE A 702 23.83 15.94 66.78
C ILE A 702 24.85 14.89 66.34
N ASP A 703 24.43 13.86 65.59
CA ASP A 703 25.39 12.90 65.01
C ASP A 703 26.36 13.61 64.03
N MET A 704 27.64 13.20 64.05
CA MET A 704 28.69 13.79 63.20
C MET A 704 29.36 12.75 62.31
N GLU A 705 29.76 13.16 61.11
CA GLU A 705 30.58 12.40 60.18
C GLU A 705 32.00 12.99 60.16
N LEU A 706 33.01 12.19 60.54
CA LEU A 706 34.43 12.55 60.42
C LEU A 706 34.97 12.05 59.07
N LYS A 707 35.44 12.97 58.22
CA LYS A 707 35.79 12.74 56.80
C LYS A 707 37.28 12.56 56.58
N SER A 708 38.11 13.43 57.16
CA SER A 708 39.57 13.30 57.05
C SER A 708 40.30 13.79 58.30
N ILE A 709 41.47 13.19 58.55
CA ILE A 709 42.42 13.59 59.59
C ILE A 709 43.81 13.63 58.97
N LEU A 710 44.40 14.81 58.90
CA LEU A 710 45.79 15.02 58.52
C LEU A 710 46.56 15.59 59.72
N VAL A 711 47.64 14.92 60.12
CA VAL A 711 48.57 15.40 61.15
C VAL A 711 49.98 15.48 60.56
N LEU A 712 50.55 16.68 60.63
CA LEU A 712 51.90 17.02 60.19
C LEU A 712 52.75 17.46 61.39
N ASP A 713 54.06 17.53 61.21
CA ASP A 713 54.94 18.26 62.13
C ASP A 713 54.61 19.76 62.21
N LYS A 714 55.35 20.48 63.06
CA LYS A 714 55.20 21.92 63.29
C LYS A 714 55.43 22.74 62.01
N ASP A 715 56.35 22.32 61.17
CA ASP A 715 56.85 23.08 60.02
C ASP A 715 56.15 22.67 58.70
N LYS A 716 55.27 21.66 58.76
CA LYS A 716 54.44 21.07 57.70
C LYS A 716 55.20 20.29 56.63
N GLU A 717 56.37 19.77 56.97
CA GLU A 717 57.22 18.98 56.07
C GLU A 717 56.97 17.48 56.22
N THR A 718 56.95 16.98 57.46
CA THR A 718 56.73 15.57 57.79
C THR A 718 55.24 15.30 58.04
N LYS A 719 54.74 14.20 57.46
CA LYS A 719 53.35 13.75 57.56
C LYS A 719 53.28 12.49 58.42
N TYR A 720 52.62 12.58 59.58
CA TYR A 720 52.55 11.50 60.57
C TYR A 720 51.25 10.70 60.53
N LEU A 721 50.14 11.37 60.24
CA LEU A 721 48.84 10.73 60.14
C LEU A 721 48.09 11.26 58.92
N ASP A 722 47.49 10.35 58.16
CA ASP A 722 46.68 10.67 56.99
C ASP A 722 45.58 9.63 56.87
N ILE A 723 44.43 9.93 57.46
CA ILE A 723 43.25 9.07 57.36
C ILE A 723 42.23 9.81 56.52
N ASP A 724 41.99 9.29 55.31
CA ASP A 724 40.82 9.65 54.51
C ASP A 724 39.72 8.62 54.75
N PHE A 725 38.64 9.03 55.41
CA PHE A 725 37.45 8.20 55.59
C PHE A 725 36.48 8.31 54.42
N ASN A 726 36.64 9.26 53.49
CA ASN A 726 35.73 9.39 52.34
C ASN A 726 35.70 8.12 51.49
N SER A 727 36.86 7.46 51.33
CA SER A 727 37.01 6.15 50.67
C SER A 727 36.13 5.04 51.27
N ASN A 728 35.69 5.17 52.53
CA ASN A 728 34.88 4.19 53.27
C ASN A 728 33.51 4.75 53.70
N GLY A 729 33.05 5.88 53.15
CA GLY A 729 31.75 6.49 53.51
C GLY A 729 31.73 7.25 54.85
N GLY A 730 32.89 7.76 55.29
CA GLY A 730 33.01 8.56 56.51
C GLY A 730 33.00 7.74 57.80
N LYS A 731 33.46 8.33 58.91
CA LYS A 731 33.34 7.75 60.26
C LYS A 731 32.24 8.47 61.03
N LEU A 732 31.06 7.86 61.10
CA LEU A 732 29.95 8.33 61.93
C LEU A 732 30.31 8.23 63.43
N LEU A 733 29.94 9.28 64.17
CA LEU A 733 30.16 9.46 65.61
C LEU A 733 28.89 10.03 66.27
N ALA A 734 28.27 9.22 67.12
CA ALA A 734 27.11 9.63 67.91
C ALA A 734 27.46 10.73 68.94
N PRO A 735 26.47 11.43 69.52
CA PRO A 735 26.67 12.32 70.66
C PRO A 735 27.54 11.70 71.76
N GLN A 736 28.58 12.44 72.17
CA GLN A 736 29.60 12.03 73.14
C GLN A 736 30.55 10.90 72.71
N GLU A 737 30.41 10.33 71.51
CA GLU A 737 31.35 9.32 70.98
C GLU A 737 32.71 9.93 70.64
N LYS A 738 33.77 9.13 70.78
CA LYS A 738 35.15 9.51 70.46
C LYS A 738 35.78 8.56 69.44
N PHE A 739 36.45 9.14 68.46
CA PHE A 739 37.44 8.48 67.62
C PHE A 739 38.85 8.68 68.22
N ILE A 740 39.68 7.66 68.14
CA ILE A 740 41.10 7.71 68.51
C ILE A 740 41.87 7.10 67.34
N SER A 741 42.90 7.79 66.84
CA SER A 741 43.77 7.26 65.78
C SER A 741 44.66 6.11 66.27
N GLU A 742 45.33 5.45 65.33
CA GLU A 742 46.51 4.64 65.66
C GLU A 742 47.58 5.51 66.36
N GLU A 743 48.40 4.88 67.20
CA GLU A 743 49.56 5.53 67.84
C GLU A 743 50.75 5.55 66.88
N TRP A 744 51.42 6.69 66.75
CA TRP A 744 52.72 6.81 66.07
C TRP A 744 53.80 7.31 67.02
N GLU A 745 55.06 7.17 66.60
CA GLU A 745 56.22 7.58 67.39
C GLU A 745 56.99 8.73 66.74
N VAL A 746 57.44 9.68 67.55
CA VAL A 746 58.30 10.79 67.14
C VAL A 746 59.50 10.85 68.10
N ALA A 747 60.70 11.02 67.54
CA ALA A 747 61.91 11.29 68.32
C ALA A 747 62.19 12.79 68.31
N ASP A 748 62.13 13.43 69.47
CA ASP A 748 62.34 14.87 69.67
C ASP A 748 62.85 15.10 71.11
N GLU A 749 63.82 16.00 71.28
CA GLU A 749 64.34 16.40 72.60
C GLU A 749 63.30 17.17 73.44
N ASN A 750 62.26 17.71 72.80
CA ASN A 750 61.16 18.44 73.41
C ASN A 750 59.82 17.77 73.11
N GLU A 751 58.75 18.19 73.80
CA GLU A 751 57.39 17.73 73.49
C GLU A 751 57.02 18.10 72.02
N PRO A 752 56.76 17.10 71.14
CA PRO A 752 56.60 17.33 69.71
C PRO A 752 55.33 18.13 69.43
N LYS A 753 55.43 19.08 68.50
CA LYS A 753 54.31 19.97 68.13
C LYS A 753 53.79 19.60 66.75
N PHE A 754 52.48 19.41 66.67
CA PHE A 754 51.81 18.96 65.45
C PHE A 754 50.91 20.04 64.87
N PHE A 755 50.97 20.22 63.55
CA PHE A 755 49.90 20.84 62.80
C PHE A 755 48.83 19.78 62.47
N ARG A 756 47.55 20.13 62.59
CA ARG A 756 46.45 19.21 62.31
C ARG A 756 45.35 19.89 61.50
N LYS A 757 44.86 19.19 60.47
CA LYS A 757 43.68 19.56 59.69
C LYS A 757 42.70 18.40 59.82
N LEU A 758 41.48 18.70 60.26
CA LEU A 758 40.40 17.73 60.39
C LEU A 758 39.21 18.24 59.60
N GLU A 759 38.57 17.35 58.84
CA GLU A 759 37.35 17.64 58.12
C GLU A 759 36.24 16.75 58.68
N TYR A 760 35.17 17.38 59.17
CA TYR A 760 34.00 16.73 59.74
C TYR A 760 32.76 17.55 59.39
N SER A 761 31.58 16.94 59.49
CA SER A 761 30.30 17.61 59.32
C SER A 761 29.27 17.05 60.29
N ILE A 762 28.23 17.83 60.60
CA ILE A 762 26.96 17.28 61.08
C ILE A 762 26.34 16.34 60.03
N THR A 763 25.56 15.36 60.47
CA THR A 763 24.62 14.64 59.61
C THR A 763 23.27 15.34 59.56
N HIS A 764 22.44 14.93 58.61
CA HIS A 764 21.09 15.44 58.41
C HIS A 764 20.19 14.35 57.80
N SER A 765 18.88 14.51 57.92
CA SER A 765 17.90 13.74 57.14
C SER A 765 17.08 14.63 56.21
N VAL A 766 16.77 14.10 55.04
CA VAL A 766 16.01 14.80 54.01
C VAL A 766 14.56 14.31 54.01
N LYS A 767 13.60 15.23 53.96
CA LYS A 767 12.19 14.97 53.71
C LYS A 767 11.78 15.70 52.43
N LYS A 768 11.03 15.02 51.57
CA LYS A 768 10.56 15.52 50.28
C LYS A 768 9.05 15.38 50.22
N ASN A 769 8.34 16.41 49.74
CA ASN A 769 6.92 16.30 49.40
C ASN A 769 6.52 17.31 48.33
N ALA A 770 5.65 16.90 47.39
CA ALA A 770 4.98 17.81 46.47
C ALA A 770 3.47 17.76 46.69
N VAL A 771 2.83 18.93 46.69
CA VAL A 771 1.38 19.09 46.62
C VAL A 771 1.06 19.52 45.19
N ILE A 772 0.18 18.78 44.53
CA ILE A 772 -0.18 19.03 43.13
C ILE A 772 -1.68 19.34 43.06
N ASP A 773 -2.01 20.56 42.64
CA ASP A 773 -3.35 20.96 42.22
C ASP A 773 -3.47 20.83 40.69
N LEU A 774 -4.59 20.28 40.23
CA LEU A 774 -4.93 20.07 38.83
C LEU A 774 -6.30 20.67 38.56
N ARG A 775 -6.42 21.49 37.52
CA ARG A 775 -7.70 22.02 37.02
C ARG A 775 -7.91 21.52 35.60
N LEU A 776 -9.06 20.90 35.35
CA LEU A 776 -9.46 20.42 34.02
C LEU A 776 -10.68 21.23 33.59
N GLN A 777 -10.49 22.05 32.56
CA GLN A 777 -11.55 22.88 31.98
C GLN A 777 -12.71 22.00 31.50
N GLU A 778 -13.91 22.53 31.65
CA GLU A 778 -15.12 21.84 31.22
C GLU A 778 -15.31 21.84 29.70
N SER A 779 -16.07 20.85 29.23
CA SER A 779 -16.72 20.92 27.92
C SER A 779 -18.02 21.73 28.01
N VAL A 780 -18.71 21.88 26.87
CA VAL A 780 -20.05 22.44 26.83
C VAL A 780 -21.03 21.43 26.24
N PHE A 781 -22.25 21.47 26.75
CA PHE A 781 -23.44 20.92 26.11
C PHE A 781 -23.99 21.91 25.09
N GLU A 782 -24.24 21.42 23.88
CA GLU A 782 -25.00 22.13 22.85
C GLU A 782 -26.49 21.71 22.92
N ILE A 783 -27.41 22.61 22.58
CA ILE A 783 -28.85 22.34 22.65
C ILE A 783 -29.36 21.90 21.28
N ILE A 784 -30.11 20.79 21.25
CA ILE A 784 -30.89 20.35 20.09
C ILE A 784 -32.35 20.80 20.27
N ASP A 785 -32.87 21.47 19.25
CA ASP A 785 -34.27 21.90 19.15
C ASP A 785 -34.59 22.17 17.66
N ILE A 786 -35.72 21.68 17.16
CA ILE A 786 -36.15 21.94 15.78
C ILE A 786 -37.63 22.37 15.74
N HIS A 787 -38.00 23.05 14.65
CA HIS A 787 -39.38 23.46 14.41
C HIS A 787 -39.87 22.90 13.07
N LEU A 788 -40.97 22.16 13.15
CA LEU A 788 -41.63 21.49 12.02
C LEU A 788 -42.91 22.24 11.63
N ASP A 789 -43.08 22.48 10.34
CA ASP A 789 -44.29 23.06 9.73
C ASP A 789 -44.61 22.36 8.41
N LYS A 790 -45.89 22.13 8.13
CA LYS A 790 -46.35 21.47 6.90
C LYS A 790 -47.65 22.10 6.42
N LYS A 791 -47.68 22.46 5.13
CA LYS A 791 -48.83 23.11 4.49
C LYS A 791 -49.10 22.48 3.12
N LEU A 792 -50.37 22.45 2.74
CA LEU A 792 -50.81 22.05 1.40
C LEU A 792 -51.13 23.31 0.57
N SER A 793 -51.12 23.22 -0.76
CA SER A 793 -51.60 24.31 -1.63
C SER A 793 -53.11 24.55 -1.51
N GLU A 794 -53.87 23.50 -1.22
CA GLU A 794 -55.34 23.52 -1.19
C GLU A 794 -55.85 22.90 0.12
N SER A 795 -56.99 23.40 0.60
CA SER A 795 -57.69 22.90 1.79
C SER A 795 -59.00 22.18 1.47
N GLU A 796 -59.57 22.40 0.28
CA GLU A 796 -60.74 21.70 -0.24
C GLU A 796 -60.50 21.30 -1.69
N ILE A 797 -60.72 20.04 -2.04
CA ILE A 797 -60.80 19.57 -3.44
C ILE A 797 -62.17 18.94 -3.72
N LYS A 798 -62.49 18.73 -5.00
CA LYS A 798 -63.74 18.03 -5.37
C LYS A 798 -63.60 16.51 -5.25
N SER A 799 -64.70 15.81 -4.97
CA SER A 799 -64.76 14.35 -5.07
C SER A 799 -64.91 13.89 -6.52
N PHE A 800 -64.26 12.78 -6.88
CA PHE A 800 -64.34 12.12 -8.20
C PHE A 800 -63.74 12.92 -9.38
N GLU A 801 -63.06 14.04 -9.12
CA GLU A 801 -62.17 14.70 -10.08
C GLU A 801 -60.71 14.46 -9.64
N GLU A 802 -59.79 14.30 -10.59
CA GLU A 802 -58.35 14.26 -10.30
C GLU A 802 -57.84 15.69 -10.02
N ALA A 803 -56.99 15.85 -9.01
CA ALA A 803 -56.43 17.14 -8.63
C ALA A 803 -54.96 16.98 -8.18
N GLU A 804 -54.09 17.93 -8.54
CA GLU A 804 -52.69 17.94 -8.10
C GLU A 804 -52.50 18.91 -6.93
N ILE A 805 -51.96 18.42 -5.82
CA ILE A 805 -51.77 19.17 -4.57
C ILE A 805 -50.28 19.26 -4.25
N GLN A 806 -49.80 20.45 -3.92
CA GLN A 806 -48.41 20.68 -3.52
C GLN A 806 -48.26 20.53 -2.00
N SER A 807 -47.51 19.53 -1.55
CA SER A 807 -47.03 19.45 -0.16
C SER A 807 -45.86 20.41 0.03
N LYS A 808 -45.86 21.21 1.10
CA LYS A 808 -44.78 22.11 1.49
C LYS A 808 -44.37 21.84 2.93
N ILE A 809 -43.19 21.28 3.12
CA ILE A 809 -42.60 20.96 4.42
C ILE A 809 -41.49 21.97 4.73
N THR A 810 -41.47 22.49 5.95
CA THR A 810 -40.38 23.32 6.47
C THR A 810 -39.82 22.70 7.75
N VAL A 811 -38.50 22.50 7.79
CA VAL A 811 -37.76 22.08 8.98
C VAL A 811 -36.77 23.18 9.34
N LYS A 812 -36.98 23.88 10.46
CA LYS A 812 -36.08 24.93 10.95
C LYS A 812 -35.24 24.38 12.12
N ASN A 813 -33.93 24.60 12.09
CA ASN A 813 -33.07 24.39 13.25
C ASN A 813 -33.19 25.59 14.19
N ILE A 814 -33.58 25.36 15.44
CA ILE A 814 -33.70 26.39 16.49
C ILE A 814 -32.86 26.03 17.74
N GLY A 815 -31.98 25.04 17.63
CA GLY A 815 -31.01 24.68 18.66
C GLY A 815 -29.78 25.61 18.64
N THR A 816 -28.70 25.18 19.28
CA THR A 816 -27.40 25.89 19.28
C THR A 816 -26.32 25.12 18.50
N THR A 817 -26.70 24.11 17.72
CA THR A 817 -25.76 23.25 16.98
C THR A 817 -26.24 23.00 15.55
N PRO A 818 -25.34 22.99 14.54
CA PRO A 818 -25.72 22.73 13.16
C PRO A 818 -26.04 21.25 12.90
N MET A 819 -27.22 20.99 12.34
CA MET A 819 -27.66 19.66 11.92
C MET A 819 -26.79 19.14 10.76
N LYS A 820 -26.43 17.84 10.79
CA LYS A 820 -25.56 17.23 9.77
C LYS A 820 -26.29 16.29 8.82
N GLY A 821 -27.36 15.63 9.26
CA GLY A 821 -28.18 14.75 8.43
C GLY A 821 -29.63 14.80 8.84
N ILE A 822 -30.54 14.49 7.92
CA ILE A 822 -31.97 14.45 8.16
C ILE A 822 -32.64 13.41 7.24
N MET A 823 -33.66 12.75 7.75
CA MET A 823 -34.57 11.88 7.02
C MET A 823 -35.99 12.37 7.31
N VAL A 824 -36.65 12.92 6.29
CA VAL A 824 -38.04 13.36 6.35
C VAL A 824 -38.91 12.23 5.79
N LYS A 825 -39.94 11.85 6.52
CA LYS A 825 -40.94 10.86 6.09
C LYS A 825 -42.31 11.54 6.11
N ASP A 826 -42.79 11.89 4.91
CA ASP A 826 -44.13 12.42 4.69
C ASP A 826 -45.06 11.24 4.38
N ILE A 827 -46.14 11.08 5.14
CA ILE A 827 -47.12 10.00 4.93
C ILE A 827 -48.30 10.54 4.12
N ILE A 828 -48.38 10.08 2.87
CA ILE A 828 -49.50 10.34 1.96
C ILE A 828 -50.60 9.30 2.24
N PRO A 829 -51.84 9.71 2.57
CA PRO A 829 -52.95 8.78 2.80
C PRO A 829 -53.38 8.04 1.53
N ALA A 830 -54.07 6.92 1.73
CA ALA A 830 -54.84 6.28 0.67
C ALA A 830 -55.89 7.24 0.06
N ASP A 831 -56.33 6.92 -1.16
CA ASP A 831 -57.10 7.73 -2.11
C ASP A 831 -56.27 8.81 -2.87
N PHE A 832 -54.98 8.93 -2.57
CA PHE A 832 -53.98 9.77 -3.24
C PHE A 832 -52.83 8.92 -3.80
N ALA A 833 -52.13 9.45 -4.81
CA ALA A 833 -50.94 8.86 -5.39
C ALA A 833 -49.72 9.80 -5.22
N PRO A 834 -48.52 9.26 -4.90
CA PRO A 834 -47.27 10.02 -4.86
C PRO A 834 -46.88 10.55 -6.27
N PRO A 835 -45.93 11.49 -6.37
CA PRO A 835 -45.43 11.96 -7.66
C PRO A 835 -44.79 10.82 -8.46
N GLU A 836 -45.12 10.74 -9.75
CA GLU A 836 -44.55 9.75 -10.69
C GLU A 836 -43.09 10.06 -11.03
N ASP A 837 -42.72 11.34 -11.03
CA ASP A 837 -41.39 11.82 -11.39
C ASP A 837 -40.70 12.47 -10.18
N LEU A 838 -39.62 11.84 -9.70
CA LEU A 838 -38.84 12.31 -8.56
C LEU A 838 -38.08 13.63 -8.85
N THR A 839 -38.02 14.10 -10.09
CA THR A 839 -37.47 15.43 -10.41
C THR A 839 -38.40 16.58 -10.00
N GLN A 840 -39.66 16.29 -9.67
CA GLN A 840 -40.64 17.30 -9.22
C GLN A 840 -40.39 17.82 -7.79
N PHE A 841 -39.46 17.23 -7.04
CA PHE A 841 -39.10 17.65 -5.68
C PHE A 841 -38.19 18.89 -5.69
N GLN A 842 -38.73 20.01 -5.20
CA GLN A 842 -37.98 21.24 -4.98
C GLN A 842 -37.46 21.29 -3.54
N ILE A 843 -36.15 21.15 -3.37
CA ILE A 843 -35.49 21.05 -2.05
C ILE A 843 -34.45 22.17 -1.95
N SER A 844 -34.59 23.05 -0.96
CA SER A 844 -33.71 24.22 -0.80
C SER A 844 -33.57 24.67 0.65
N THR A 845 -32.42 25.27 0.98
CA THR A 845 -32.20 25.92 2.28
C THR A 845 -32.56 27.41 2.24
N SER A 846 -32.84 28.02 3.39
CA SER A 846 -33.14 29.45 3.49
C SER A 846 -32.00 30.36 3.04
N SER A 847 -30.75 29.86 3.09
CA SER A 847 -29.56 30.55 2.60
C SER A 847 -29.35 30.43 1.08
N GLY A 848 -30.19 29.67 0.37
CA GLY A 848 -30.04 29.39 -1.06
C GLY A 848 -28.89 28.44 -1.38
N ARG A 849 -28.33 27.74 -0.38
CA ARG A 849 -27.34 26.68 -0.62
C ARG A 849 -28.02 25.50 -1.31
N ASP A 850 -27.53 25.16 -2.49
CA ASP A 850 -27.91 23.95 -3.21
C ASP A 850 -27.40 22.71 -2.45
N ILE A 851 -28.32 21.75 -2.29
CA ILE A 851 -28.14 20.49 -1.56
C ILE A 851 -28.60 19.29 -2.40
N SER A 852 -28.96 19.51 -3.67
CA SER A 852 -29.52 18.49 -4.58
C SER A 852 -28.60 17.29 -4.77
N ASP A 853 -27.28 17.52 -4.84
CA ASP A 853 -26.22 16.51 -4.90
C ASP A 853 -26.21 15.51 -3.72
N HIS A 854 -26.97 15.78 -2.66
CA HIS A 854 -26.95 15.04 -1.39
C HIS A 854 -28.35 14.53 -0.97
N VAL A 855 -29.32 14.55 -1.88
CA VAL A 855 -30.68 14.04 -1.68
C VAL A 855 -30.82 12.61 -2.21
N SER A 856 -31.51 11.75 -1.46
CA SER A 856 -32.08 10.48 -1.93
C SER A 856 -33.56 10.45 -1.56
N ILE A 857 -34.42 10.12 -2.53
CA ILE A 857 -35.88 10.04 -2.35
C ILE A 857 -36.31 8.59 -2.63
N GLU A 858 -37.08 8.01 -1.71
CA GLU A 858 -37.67 6.69 -1.81
C GLU A 858 -39.17 6.80 -1.51
N VAL A 859 -40.02 6.21 -2.34
CA VAL A 859 -41.46 6.10 -2.09
C VAL A 859 -41.75 4.65 -1.69
N VAL A 860 -42.40 4.45 -0.54
CA VAL A 860 -42.68 3.10 -0.02
C VAL A 860 -44.19 2.92 0.22
N PRO A 861 -44.84 1.94 -0.43
CA PRO A 861 -44.29 1.03 -1.44
C PRO A 861 -43.96 1.74 -2.77
N ASP A 862 -43.02 1.18 -3.53
CA ASP A 862 -42.61 1.68 -4.85
C ASP A 862 -43.66 1.30 -5.92
N ASN A 863 -44.82 1.97 -5.85
CA ASN A 863 -45.92 1.86 -6.79
C ASN A 863 -46.84 3.09 -6.71
N LEU A 864 -47.83 3.17 -7.60
CA LEU A 864 -48.85 4.21 -7.64
C LEU A 864 -50.22 3.72 -7.14
N ASP A 865 -50.25 2.67 -6.31
CA ASP A 865 -51.49 2.07 -5.80
C ASP A 865 -52.15 2.97 -4.75
N HIS A 866 -52.96 3.91 -5.22
CA HIS A 866 -53.71 4.84 -4.39
C HIS A 866 -54.75 4.18 -3.45
N SER A 867 -54.87 2.84 -3.39
CA SER A 867 -55.73 2.17 -2.40
C SER A 867 -55.07 2.04 -1.02
N ILE A 868 -53.75 2.22 -0.95
CA ILE A 868 -52.92 2.15 0.25
C ILE A 868 -52.18 3.48 0.47
N PRO A 869 -51.73 3.80 1.70
CA PRO A 869 -50.90 4.96 1.96
C PRO A 869 -49.46 4.75 1.49
N HIS A 870 -48.76 5.85 1.18
CA HIS A 870 -47.36 5.87 0.76
C HIS A 870 -46.50 6.72 1.71
N ASP A 871 -45.38 6.16 2.15
CA ASP A 871 -44.31 6.90 2.83
C ASP A 871 -43.36 7.51 1.79
N VAL A 872 -43.34 8.84 1.68
CA VAL A 872 -42.31 9.57 0.92
C VAL A 872 -41.13 9.86 1.84
N LYS A 873 -40.05 9.10 1.68
CA LYS A 873 -38.82 9.20 2.47
C LYS A 873 -37.78 10.02 1.73
N ILE A 874 -37.39 11.14 2.30
CA ILE A 874 -36.42 12.08 1.75
C ILE A 874 -35.22 12.12 2.70
N SER A 875 -34.14 11.45 2.30
CA SER A 875 -32.88 11.38 3.02
C SER A 875 -31.91 12.44 2.49
N LEU A 876 -31.42 13.33 3.35
CA LEU A 876 -30.45 14.36 2.98
C LEU A 876 -29.13 14.20 3.74
N ASN A 877 -28.02 14.19 2.99
CA ASN A 877 -26.64 14.04 3.44
C ASN A 877 -26.30 12.73 4.18
N LEU A 878 -27.18 11.72 4.20
CA LEU A 878 -26.95 10.46 4.93
C LEU A 878 -25.99 9.49 4.21
N ASP A 879 -25.90 9.53 2.88
CA ASP A 879 -25.09 8.59 2.08
C ASP A 879 -23.59 8.91 2.06
N ASN A 880 -23.20 10.13 2.38
CA ASN A 880 -21.81 10.56 2.37
C ASN A 880 -21.60 11.76 3.28
N ILE A 881 -21.82 11.56 4.58
CA ILE A 881 -21.74 12.60 5.62
C ILE A 881 -20.31 13.19 5.64
N LYS A 882 -20.12 14.26 4.86
CA LYS A 882 -18.95 15.12 4.93
C LYS A 882 -19.12 16.05 6.12
N SER A 883 -18.02 16.65 6.59
CA SER A 883 -18.00 17.62 7.70
C SER A 883 -18.88 18.88 7.50
N LYS A 884 -19.38 19.12 6.29
CA LYS A 884 -20.24 20.27 5.96
C LYS A 884 -21.54 20.28 6.79
N VAL A 885 -21.95 21.48 7.19
CA VAL A 885 -23.24 21.77 7.83
C VAL A 885 -24.37 21.55 6.82
N LEU A 886 -25.39 20.77 7.18
CA LEU A 886 -26.59 20.61 6.34
C LEU A 886 -27.58 21.74 6.60
N ILE A 887 -28.02 21.90 7.86
CA ILE A 887 -28.86 23.03 8.30
C ILE A 887 -28.13 23.71 9.46
N ASP A 888 -27.75 24.97 9.27
CA ASP A 888 -27.08 25.77 10.29
C ASP A 888 -28.06 26.25 11.37
N VAL A 889 -27.57 26.87 12.44
CA VAL A 889 -28.42 27.47 13.48
C VAL A 889 -29.29 28.58 12.88
N ASP A 890 -30.58 28.62 13.27
CA ASP A 890 -31.62 29.51 12.75
C ASP A 890 -31.98 29.37 11.25
N GLU A 891 -31.33 28.45 10.53
CA GLU A 891 -31.64 28.14 9.13
C GLU A 891 -32.83 27.19 9.00
N PHE A 892 -33.55 27.23 7.87
CA PHE A 892 -34.57 26.24 7.54
C PHE A 892 -34.33 25.55 6.20
N LEU A 893 -34.73 24.27 6.14
CA LEU A 893 -34.91 23.47 4.94
C LEU A 893 -36.37 23.58 4.48
N LYS A 894 -36.58 23.85 3.19
CA LYS A 894 -37.87 23.77 2.50
C LYS A 894 -37.85 22.60 1.52
N ILE A 895 -38.92 21.82 1.55
CA ILE A 895 -39.20 20.74 0.60
C ILE A 895 -40.59 21.01 0.03
N SER A 896 -40.74 21.02 -1.29
CA SER A 896 -42.02 21.14 -1.98
C SER A 896 -42.14 20.09 -3.08
N TYR A 897 -43.26 19.39 -3.17
CA TYR A 897 -43.53 18.42 -4.24
C TYR A 897 -45.04 18.20 -4.47
N PRO A 898 -45.47 17.86 -5.71
CA PRO A 898 -46.85 17.49 -6.02
C PRO A 898 -47.20 16.07 -5.57
N PHE A 899 -48.48 15.84 -5.26
CA PHE A 899 -49.09 14.51 -5.22
C PHE A 899 -50.51 14.60 -5.81
N LYS A 900 -51.03 13.50 -6.36
CA LYS A 900 -52.32 13.49 -7.08
C LYS A 900 -53.43 12.92 -6.20
N ALA A 901 -54.56 13.61 -6.11
CA ALA A 901 -55.81 13.01 -5.67
C ALA A 901 -56.40 12.21 -6.83
N ILE A 902 -56.73 10.93 -6.62
CA ILE A 902 -57.26 10.05 -7.69
C ILE A 902 -58.76 9.82 -7.52
N LYS A 903 -59.18 9.37 -6.34
CA LYS A 903 -60.60 9.12 -6.04
C LYS A 903 -60.95 9.44 -4.58
N PRO A 904 -60.68 10.69 -4.12
CA PRO A 904 -60.87 11.07 -2.74
C PRO A 904 -62.33 10.92 -2.30
N ASN A 905 -62.52 10.40 -1.10
CA ASN A 905 -63.82 10.06 -0.54
C ASN A 905 -64.39 11.24 0.27
N HIS A 906 -65.48 11.82 -0.21
CA HIS A 906 -66.24 12.92 0.43
C HIS A 906 -66.75 12.64 1.86
N LYS A 907 -66.58 11.43 2.40
CA LYS A 907 -66.93 11.06 3.78
C LYS A 907 -65.71 11.00 4.72
N LYS A 908 -64.50 11.25 4.22
CA LYS A 908 -63.25 11.27 5.00
C LYS A 908 -62.65 12.68 4.95
N THR A 909 -62.18 13.17 6.10
CA THR A 909 -61.18 14.25 6.15
C THR A 909 -59.80 13.61 6.20
N TYR A 910 -58.89 14.03 5.33
CA TYR A 910 -57.56 13.45 5.24
C TYR A 910 -56.56 14.29 6.05
N GLN A 911 -55.68 13.61 6.78
CA GLN A 911 -54.56 14.22 7.50
C GLN A 911 -53.27 13.67 6.89
N PHE A 912 -52.22 14.49 6.83
CA PHE A 912 -50.95 14.11 6.23
C PHE A 912 -49.84 14.14 7.29
N PRO A 913 -49.59 13.04 8.03
CA PRO A 913 -48.53 12.96 9.02
C PRO A 913 -47.15 13.33 8.47
N LEU A 914 -46.26 13.72 9.39
CA LEU A 914 -44.87 14.05 9.09
C LEU A 914 -44.01 13.57 10.26
N GLU A 915 -43.02 12.74 9.95
CA GLU A 915 -41.96 12.32 10.86
C GLU A 915 -40.62 12.83 10.33
N VAL A 916 -39.77 13.33 11.21
CA VAL A 916 -38.45 13.87 10.88
C VAL A 916 -37.42 13.28 11.83
N THR A 917 -36.55 12.43 11.30
CA THR A 917 -35.36 11.97 12.01
C THR A 917 -34.18 12.87 11.68
N HIS A 918 -33.54 13.45 12.69
CA HIS A 918 -32.40 14.36 12.54
C HIS A 918 -31.16 13.83 13.25
N TYR A 919 -29.98 14.08 12.66
CA TYR A 919 -28.72 13.42 13.01
C TYR A 919 -27.62 14.44 13.35
N TYR A 920 -26.97 14.23 14.51
CA TYR A 920 -25.83 14.99 15.00
C TYR A 920 -24.63 14.07 15.25
N PRO A 921 -23.41 14.49 14.92
CA PRO A 921 -22.23 13.67 15.08
C PRO A 921 -21.85 13.61 16.56
N GLN A 922 -21.58 12.42 17.09
CA GLN A 922 -21.03 12.28 18.45
C GLN A 922 -19.58 12.82 18.54
N GLU A 923 -18.85 12.90 17.42
CA GLU A 923 -17.41 13.21 17.39
C GLU A 923 -17.09 14.35 16.40
N LYS A 924 -16.15 15.23 16.75
CA LYS A 924 -15.86 16.45 15.95
C LYS A 924 -15.05 16.21 14.68
N ARG A 925 -14.12 15.23 14.66
CA ARG A 925 -13.17 15.01 13.54
C ARG A 925 -13.60 13.93 12.55
N SER A 926 -14.15 12.82 13.02
CA SER A 926 -14.68 11.73 12.19
C SER A 926 -16.09 11.42 12.70
N PRO A 927 -17.16 11.85 12.02
CA PRO A 927 -18.51 11.60 12.48
C PRO A 927 -18.89 10.17 12.11
N GLU A 928 -18.52 9.22 12.97
CA GLU A 928 -18.82 7.80 12.78
C GLU A 928 -20.06 7.40 13.58
N ASN A 929 -20.06 7.70 14.87
CA ASN A 929 -21.23 7.57 15.72
C ASN A 929 -22.12 8.81 15.56
N PHE A 930 -23.43 8.61 15.39
CA PHE A 930 -24.41 9.69 15.36
C PHE A 930 -25.41 9.55 16.49
N TYR A 931 -25.69 10.65 17.15
CA TYR A 931 -26.93 10.82 17.87
C TYR A 931 -28.05 11.08 16.87
N TYR A 932 -29.20 10.47 17.08
CA TYR A 932 -30.40 10.75 16.30
C TYR A 932 -31.63 10.87 17.19
N LEU A 933 -32.59 11.64 16.70
CA LEU A 933 -33.86 11.94 17.33
C LEU A 933 -34.93 11.88 16.25
N ASN A 934 -36.08 11.29 16.57
CA ASN A 934 -37.26 11.29 15.70
C ASN A 934 -38.32 12.21 16.30
N GLU A 935 -38.77 13.19 15.54
CA GLU A 935 -39.81 14.13 15.92
C GLU A 935 -40.97 14.06 14.93
N SER A 936 -42.19 13.97 15.47
CA SER A 936 -43.42 13.95 14.68
C SER A 936 -44.12 15.29 14.78
N LEU A 937 -44.70 15.77 13.68
CA LEU A 937 -45.55 16.96 13.71
C LEU A 937 -46.79 16.71 14.56
N GLU A 938 -47.06 17.59 15.54
CA GLU A 938 -48.19 17.49 16.47
C GLU A 938 -49.52 17.33 15.73
N THR A 939 -50.41 16.46 16.24
CA THR A 939 -51.72 16.13 15.63
C THR A 939 -52.59 17.36 15.34
N GLU A 940 -52.48 18.40 16.16
CA GLU A 940 -53.21 19.67 16.01
C GLU A 940 -52.69 20.55 14.86
N LYS A 941 -51.42 20.37 14.48
CA LYS A 941 -50.71 21.09 13.41
C LYS A 941 -50.69 20.32 12.08
N LEU A 942 -51.20 19.09 12.03
CA LEU A 942 -51.30 18.32 10.79
C LEU A 942 -52.23 19.03 9.79
N PRO A 943 -51.82 19.23 8.53
CA PRO A 943 -52.69 19.80 7.53
C PRO A 943 -53.85 18.84 7.25
N LYS A 944 -55.05 19.41 7.11
CA LYS A 944 -56.29 18.72 6.79
C LYS A 944 -56.72 19.08 5.38
N LEU A 945 -57.25 18.11 4.66
CA LEU A 945 -57.83 18.28 3.34
C LEU A 945 -59.26 17.74 3.34
N ASP A 946 -60.20 18.62 3.02
CA ASP A 946 -61.63 18.33 2.93
C ASP A 946 -62.05 18.09 1.47
N ILE A 947 -63.08 17.28 1.28
CA ILE A 947 -63.47 16.77 -0.04
C ILE A 947 -64.94 17.09 -0.34
N ALA A 948 -65.19 18.02 -1.27
CA ALA A 948 -66.54 18.52 -1.58
C ALA A 948 -67.20 17.80 -2.78
N HIS A 949 -68.48 17.46 -2.65
CA HIS A 949 -69.23 16.74 -3.68
C HIS A 949 -70.12 17.69 -4.51
N LYS A 950 -69.62 18.13 -5.67
CA LYS A 950 -70.27 19.12 -6.56
C LYS A 950 -70.71 18.44 -7.87
N ARG A 951 -71.98 18.59 -8.31
CA ARG A 951 -72.53 17.92 -9.50
C ARG A 951 -73.45 18.85 -10.32
N ARG A 952 -73.40 18.71 -11.66
CA ARG A 952 -74.37 19.31 -12.57
C ARG A 952 -75.54 18.37 -12.83
N ASP A 953 -76.75 18.93 -12.80
CA ASP A 953 -78.05 18.30 -13.10
C ASP A 953 -78.94 19.42 -13.66
N LEU A 954 -79.12 19.44 -14.99
CA LEU A 954 -79.83 20.48 -15.72
C LEU A 954 -80.94 19.82 -16.54
N LEU A 955 -82.19 20.19 -16.25
CA LEU A 955 -83.37 19.73 -16.98
C LEU A 955 -83.81 20.82 -17.96
N ILE A 956 -84.06 20.45 -19.21
CA ILE A 956 -84.62 21.32 -20.24
C ILE A 956 -85.92 20.68 -20.73
N GLY A 957 -87.03 21.41 -20.67
CA GLY A 957 -88.33 21.00 -21.17
C GLY A 957 -88.90 22.01 -22.15
N LYS A 958 -89.74 21.56 -23.09
CA LYS A 958 -90.40 22.40 -24.11
C LYS A 958 -91.91 22.23 -23.98
N GLU A 959 -92.62 23.34 -23.82
CA GLU A 959 -94.08 23.43 -23.76
C GLU A 959 -94.60 24.33 -24.88
N ILE A 960 -95.80 24.07 -25.38
CA ILE A 960 -96.40 24.81 -26.48
C ILE A 960 -97.81 25.25 -26.08
N PHE A 961 -98.12 26.52 -26.32
CA PHE A 961 -99.39 27.16 -25.98
C PHE A 961 -100.00 27.84 -27.22
N PRO A 962 -101.33 27.98 -27.30
CA PRO A 962 -101.95 28.89 -28.25
C PRO A 962 -101.51 30.35 -28.01
N GLY A 963 -101.31 31.11 -29.08
CA GLY A 963 -100.97 32.52 -29.06
C GLY A 963 -102.17 33.44 -28.79
N ARG A 964 -102.05 34.71 -29.18
CA ARG A 964 -103.13 35.70 -29.04
C ARG A 964 -104.05 35.72 -30.26
N ASP A 965 -103.47 35.52 -31.44
CA ASP A 965 -104.21 35.35 -32.69
C ASP A 965 -104.46 33.87 -32.99
N VAL A 966 -105.41 33.58 -33.90
CA VAL A 966 -105.85 32.20 -34.25
C VAL A 966 -104.79 31.43 -35.07
N ASP A 967 -103.76 32.13 -35.55
CA ASP A 967 -102.64 31.66 -36.37
C ASP A 967 -101.27 31.82 -35.65
N GLU A 968 -101.27 32.18 -34.36
CA GLU A 968 -100.08 32.38 -33.52
C GLU A 968 -99.99 31.29 -32.42
N PHE A 969 -98.76 30.89 -32.07
CA PHE A 969 -98.45 29.98 -30.97
C PHE A 969 -97.28 30.52 -30.14
N ALA A 970 -97.25 30.16 -28.85
CA ALA A 970 -96.14 30.47 -27.94
C ALA A 970 -95.42 29.18 -27.56
N ILE A 971 -94.12 29.11 -27.83
CA ILE A 971 -93.24 28.02 -27.40
C ILE A 971 -92.48 28.50 -26.16
N SER A 972 -92.46 27.68 -25.12
CA SER A 972 -91.73 27.92 -23.88
C SER A 972 -90.70 26.82 -23.66
N ILE A 973 -89.46 27.21 -23.40
CA ILE A 973 -88.36 26.33 -23.02
C ILE A 973 -88.04 26.63 -21.55
N ILE A 974 -88.31 25.66 -20.68
CA ILE A 974 -88.09 25.71 -19.24
C ILE A 974 -86.75 25.06 -18.94
N ILE A 975 -85.85 25.79 -18.28
CA ILE A 975 -84.51 25.34 -17.89
C ILE A 975 -84.47 25.29 -16.36
N ASN A 976 -84.28 24.12 -15.77
CA ASN A 976 -84.24 23.95 -14.33
C ASN A 976 -82.89 23.36 -13.89
N ASN A 977 -82.14 24.12 -13.08
CA ASN A 977 -80.86 23.72 -12.55
C ASN A 977 -81.00 23.01 -11.20
N ASN A 978 -81.21 21.68 -11.22
CA ASN A 978 -81.28 20.84 -10.03
C ASN A 978 -79.91 20.61 -9.34
N SER A 979 -78.84 21.18 -9.88
CA SER A 979 -77.47 21.12 -9.34
C SER A 979 -77.32 21.79 -7.97
N ASN A 980 -76.30 21.36 -7.21
CA ASN A 980 -75.79 22.11 -6.05
C ASN A 980 -74.72 23.16 -6.42
N ILE A 981 -74.61 23.51 -7.72
CA ILE A 981 -73.65 24.48 -8.28
C ILE A 981 -74.31 25.33 -9.37
N GLU A 982 -73.81 26.54 -9.55
CA GLU A 982 -74.20 27.42 -10.66
C GLU A 982 -73.76 26.81 -12.00
N VAL A 983 -74.61 26.94 -13.02
CA VAL A 983 -74.30 26.53 -14.39
C VAL A 983 -74.28 27.78 -15.26
N ASN A 984 -73.15 28.02 -15.91
CA ASN A 984 -72.89 29.19 -16.76
C ASN A 984 -72.88 28.79 -18.24
N ASP A 985 -73.03 29.79 -19.11
CA ASP A 985 -72.82 29.69 -20.56
C ASP A 985 -73.65 28.56 -21.21
N ILE A 986 -74.97 28.62 -21.03
CA ILE A 986 -75.92 27.62 -21.53
C ILE A 986 -76.48 28.09 -22.87
N ASP A 987 -76.10 27.44 -23.96
CA ASP A 987 -76.71 27.62 -25.28
C ASP A 987 -77.84 26.61 -25.52
N ILE A 988 -78.97 27.10 -26.03
CA ILE A 988 -80.19 26.34 -26.28
C ILE A 988 -80.61 26.56 -27.72
N ASN A 989 -80.69 25.48 -28.49
CA ASN A 989 -81.08 25.51 -29.89
C ASN A 989 -82.42 24.78 -30.06
N ASP A 990 -83.37 25.40 -30.75
CA ASP A 990 -84.67 24.83 -31.10
C ASP A 990 -84.88 24.92 -32.62
N THR A 991 -85.62 23.97 -33.20
CA THR A 991 -85.84 23.85 -34.65
C THR A 991 -87.30 24.11 -35.00
N ILE A 992 -87.54 25.01 -35.97
CA ILE A 992 -88.88 25.50 -36.34
C ILE A 992 -89.06 25.35 -37.86
N SER A 993 -90.23 24.91 -38.33
CA SER A 993 -90.51 24.84 -39.76
C SER A 993 -90.53 26.23 -40.43
N LYS A 994 -89.97 26.33 -41.65
CA LYS A 994 -89.96 27.54 -42.49
C LYS A 994 -91.38 28.05 -42.83
N SER A 995 -92.43 27.27 -42.61
CA SER A 995 -93.85 27.70 -42.69
C SER A 995 -94.26 28.71 -41.61
N PHE A 996 -93.47 28.83 -40.52
CA PHE A 996 -93.70 29.81 -39.47
C PHE A 996 -92.74 31.00 -39.59
N GLU A 997 -93.16 32.16 -39.08
CA GLU A 997 -92.29 33.30 -38.78
C GLU A 997 -92.26 33.56 -37.27
N ILE A 998 -91.14 34.06 -36.76
CA ILE A 998 -90.96 34.36 -35.34
C ILE A 998 -91.44 35.79 -35.09
N VAL A 999 -92.49 35.94 -34.28
CA VAL A 999 -93.13 37.23 -33.97
C VAL A 999 -92.33 37.99 -32.91
N SER A 1000 -91.94 37.31 -31.84
CA SER A 1000 -91.17 37.91 -30.73
C SER A 1000 -90.59 36.83 -29.80
N ALA A 1001 -89.60 37.21 -28.98
CA ALA A 1001 -89.07 36.37 -27.91
C ALA A 1001 -88.77 37.20 -26.66
N ASN A 1002 -88.84 36.57 -25.48
CA ASN A 1002 -88.48 37.21 -24.20
C ASN A 1002 -86.96 37.32 -23.98
N THR A 1003 -86.17 36.58 -24.78
CA THR A 1003 -84.71 36.45 -24.70
C THR A 1003 -84.13 36.78 -26.08
N LYS A 1004 -82.90 37.31 -26.13
CA LYS A 1004 -82.18 37.51 -27.40
C LYS A 1004 -81.97 36.16 -28.07
N TYR A 1005 -82.07 36.16 -29.39
CA TYR A 1005 -81.92 34.95 -30.20
C TYR A 1005 -81.21 35.23 -31.51
N GLU A 1006 -80.61 34.19 -32.07
CA GLU A 1006 -80.05 34.18 -33.42
C GLU A 1006 -80.78 33.13 -34.25
N ILE A 1007 -81.04 33.43 -35.54
CA ILE A 1007 -81.62 32.46 -36.48
C ILE A 1007 -80.50 31.99 -37.42
N MET A 1008 -80.36 30.68 -37.55
CA MET A 1008 -79.43 30.00 -38.44
C MET A 1008 -80.20 29.07 -39.39
N GLU A 1009 -79.66 28.84 -40.58
CA GLU A 1009 -80.23 27.85 -41.49
C GLU A 1009 -80.02 26.44 -40.92
N SER A 1010 -81.09 25.67 -40.79
CA SER A 1010 -81.07 24.32 -40.22
C SER A 1010 -80.50 23.30 -41.21
N GLU A 1011 -79.87 22.25 -40.70
CA GLU A 1011 -79.47 21.08 -41.52
C GLU A 1011 -80.68 20.28 -42.05
N ILE A 1012 -81.88 20.49 -41.48
CA ILE A 1012 -83.12 19.82 -41.88
C ILE A 1012 -83.85 20.66 -42.94
N GLU A 1013 -83.98 20.07 -44.14
CA GLU A 1013 -84.58 20.71 -45.31
C GLU A 1013 -86.04 21.15 -45.03
N GLY A 1014 -86.29 22.46 -45.07
CA GLY A 1014 -87.60 23.05 -44.75
C GLY A 1014 -87.76 23.60 -43.32
N THR A 1015 -86.69 23.65 -42.52
CA THR A 1015 -86.68 24.26 -41.17
C THR A 1015 -85.61 25.35 -41.02
N ASP A 1016 -85.79 26.21 -40.02
CA ASP A 1016 -84.80 27.17 -39.50
C ASP A 1016 -84.47 26.80 -38.05
N MET A 1017 -83.26 27.08 -37.58
CA MET A 1017 -82.85 26.88 -36.19
C MET A 1017 -82.82 28.23 -35.45
N ILE A 1018 -83.45 28.30 -34.28
CA ILE A 1018 -83.32 29.43 -33.35
C ILE A 1018 -82.38 29.05 -32.21
N SER A 1019 -81.45 29.93 -31.87
CA SER A 1019 -80.49 29.75 -30.77
C SER A 1019 -80.65 30.84 -29.71
N PHE A 1020 -80.60 30.47 -28.44
CA PHE A 1020 -80.65 31.34 -27.27
C PHE A 1020 -79.47 31.07 -26.33
N THR A 1021 -78.78 32.12 -25.89
CA THR A 1021 -77.69 32.01 -24.90
C THR A 1021 -78.15 32.51 -23.53
N VAL A 1022 -77.82 31.75 -22.48
CA VAL A 1022 -78.13 32.04 -21.07
C VAL A 1022 -76.83 32.11 -20.26
N GLU A 1023 -76.52 33.32 -19.76
CA GLU A 1023 -75.26 33.62 -19.04
C GLU A 1023 -75.03 32.73 -17.81
N SER A 1024 -76.02 32.64 -16.90
CA SER A 1024 -76.01 31.64 -15.82
C SER A 1024 -77.39 31.31 -15.25
N ILE A 1025 -77.45 30.20 -14.51
CA ILE A 1025 -78.57 29.75 -13.67
C ILE A 1025 -78.00 29.25 -12.33
N LEU A 1026 -78.48 29.81 -11.21
CA LEU A 1026 -78.03 29.48 -9.85
C LEU A 1026 -78.47 28.07 -9.42
N PRO A 1027 -77.87 27.49 -8.35
CA PRO A 1027 -78.32 26.22 -7.79
C PRO A 1027 -79.81 26.24 -7.45
N TYR A 1028 -80.55 25.21 -7.87
CA TYR A 1028 -82.00 25.03 -7.66
C TYR A 1028 -82.89 26.15 -8.24
N GLN A 1029 -82.40 26.84 -9.28
CA GLN A 1029 -83.15 27.89 -9.98
C GLN A 1029 -83.74 27.38 -11.30
N GLU A 1030 -84.96 27.82 -11.59
CA GLU A 1030 -85.63 27.65 -12.88
C GLU A 1030 -85.64 28.96 -13.68
N ARG A 1031 -85.54 28.86 -15.01
CA ARG A 1031 -85.52 29.98 -15.96
C ARG A 1031 -86.32 29.63 -17.22
N GLU A 1032 -87.21 30.51 -17.64
CA GLU A 1032 -88.10 30.32 -18.78
C GLU A 1032 -87.69 31.19 -19.99
N ILE A 1033 -87.44 30.57 -21.14
CA ILE A 1033 -87.32 31.25 -22.44
C ILE A 1033 -88.65 31.05 -23.18
N ARG A 1034 -89.32 32.12 -23.57
CA ARG A 1034 -90.60 32.06 -24.29
C ARG A 1034 -90.54 32.88 -25.56
N TYR A 1035 -90.94 32.28 -26.67
CA TYR A 1035 -91.01 32.94 -27.98
C TYR A 1035 -92.31 32.59 -28.72
N TYR A 1036 -92.68 33.45 -29.65
CA TYR A 1036 -93.96 33.41 -30.36
C TYR A 1036 -93.72 33.20 -31.85
N VAL A 1037 -94.49 32.29 -32.45
CA VAL A 1037 -94.43 31.94 -33.87
C VAL A 1037 -95.80 32.07 -34.52
N LYS A 1038 -95.86 32.51 -35.78
CA LYS A 1038 -97.10 32.73 -36.54
C LYS A 1038 -97.03 32.04 -37.90
N SER A 1039 -98.14 31.47 -38.36
CA SER A 1039 -98.22 30.80 -39.67
C SER A 1039 -98.17 31.82 -40.81
N LYS A 1040 -97.23 31.67 -41.75
CA LYS A 1040 -97.04 32.63 -42.86
C LYS A 1040 -98.21 32.66 -43.85
N ASP A 1041 -98.95 31.56 -43.98
CA ASP A 1041 -100.06 31.42 -44.91
C ASP A 1041 -101.43 31.81 -44.29
N GLY A 1042 -101.46 32.19 -43.01
CA GLY A 1042 -102.70 32.51 -42.28
C GLY A 1042 -103.64 31.31 -42.08
N GLU A 1043 -103.15 30.08 -42.26
CA GLU A 1043 -103.91 28.86 -42.04
C GLU A 1043 -104.18 28.65 -40.55
N ILE A 1044 -105.45 28.44 -40.18
CA ILE A 1044 -105.82 28.06 -38.81
C ILE A 1044 -105.33 26.63 -38.56
N MET A 1045 -104.50 26.49 -37.53
CA MET A 1045 -103.83 25.23 -37.18
C MET A 1045 -104.31 24.76 -35.81
N ASP A 1046 -104.54 23.46 -35.66
CA ASP A 1046 -104.77 22.84 -34.36
C ASP A 1046 -103.44 22.36 -33.73
N GLN A 1047 -103.50 21.98 -32.45
CA GLN A 1047 -102.32 21.59 -31.68
C GLN A 1047 -101.65 20.32 -32.23
N GLU A 1048 -102.42 19.32 -32.66
CA GLU A 1048 -101.86 18.08 -33.23
C GLU A 1048 -101.11 18.37 -34.54
N LYS A 1049 -101.69 19.21 -35.41
CA LYS A 1049 -101.04 19.62 -36.66
C LYS A 1049 -99.79 20.46 -36.36
N LEU A 1050 -99.80 21.35 -35.36
CA LEU A 1050 -98.62 22.12 -34.95
C LEU A 1050 -97.49 21.25 -34.39
N GLU A 1051 -97.79 20.32 -33.49
CA GLU A 1051 -96.82 19.37 -32.93
C GLU A 1051 -96.15 18.53 -34.04
N SER A 1052 -96.86 18.25 -35.14
CA SER A 1052 -96.28 17.57 -36.31
C SER A 1052 -95.22 18.37 -37.09
N TYR A 1053 -95.16 19.70 -36.93
CA TYR A 1053 -94.12 20.57 -37.52
C TYR A 1053 -92.93 20.83 -36.60
N LEU A 1054 -93.02 20.41 -35.32
CA LEU A 1054 -92.00 20.65 -34.30
C LEU A 1054 -91.31 19.31 -33.98
N LEU A 1055 -90.24 19.03 -34.71
CA LEU A 1055 -89.33 17.94 -34.35
C LEU A 1055 -88.68 18.27 -32.99
N SER A 1056 -88.56 17.24 -32.15
CA SER A 1056 -88.00 17.29 -30.79
C SER A 1056 -86.48 17.43 -30.78
#